data_AF-A0A6N8II38-F1
#
_entry.id   AF-A0A6N8II38-F1
#
_cell.length_a   1.000
_cell.length_b   1.000
_cell.length_c   1.000
_cell.angle_alpha   90.00
_cell.angle_beta   90.00
_cell.angle_gamma   90.00
#
_symmetry.space_group_name_H-M   'P 1'
#
loop_
_entity.id
_entity.type
_entity.pdbx_description
1 polymer ?
#
loop_
_entity_poly.entity_id
_entity_poly.type
_entity_poly.pdbx_seq_one_letter_code
_entity_poly.pdbx_strand_id
1 'polypeptide(L)'
;MTVNMLVFHDTSTELNELIEHVRKNPPNLCAQDVDVVRAAQAAEGEVWSPQLPPYRAWASRGEAGAGDQGRQGADGDLLVVGALGMGLSDEEREKLLAHAAERGGAEERIGKDGAAPFPSAGPTAPARERMGDDLRGALRVRQDADGYALVGFDLRRLAAAAGSDDGLVVSLPAFVDGVPVVRVTAEAFTRRLVQGVGVRLLAMPDTVQIVGANAFLALSVQHIHVGAGVRVLGEQPCDLAGVSPRLKRREYSVDARNGRFCARDGNLFADGGSTLLFLASPYDERIELPAGVERIGASAFAAGCEPPSVVSCPPTLARVDAKGWDDAVWLCPSEALAHRPLAARGVRLAGPRAVELDGCWYDFDDAGAVLVAGPPAPTSVSKRFAAAAAVRAATLRGQSAVEQAPSPGQVAHVAAHSAAPEDALVLPRSVQGRPLVRVGVRALPYAPASLVVADTVRVVERDNACRNAKRLVLPEGLEAIGPHCFCSRILEGPVSIPASVRSIGEGSFEYAVCRLERTGTIVHVSADQLLTCFLTDAEDGVPFDYGRYDELLRSGKNLPDKLGAVLHRLTVPYRLEDATRTALVAYLRDHEHEAQQRVAQEGDRAMVEALVRDGFVDERTFDRQIELLRACNRTDCVLYLMEQHRAQSKPTSAKERFAL
;
A
#
# COMPACT_ATOMS: atom_id res chain seq x y z
N MET A 1 6.95 -45.55 19.48
CA MET A 1 6.81 -44.17 18.95
C MET A 1 8.06 -43.42 19.34
N THR A 2 8.79 -42.98 18.33
CA THR A 2 10.22 -42.67 18.31
C THR A 2 10.57 -41.45 19.15
N VAL A 3 11.51 -41.66 20.07
CA VAL A 3 12.14 -40.66 20.93
C VAL A 3 13.15 -39.89 20.09
N ASN A 4 13.25 -38.57 20.24
CA ASN A 4 14.27 -37.68 19.61
C ASN A 4 14.11 -37.25 18.13
N MET A 5 12.91 -37.19 17.55
CA MET A 5 12.72 -36.52 16.24
C MET A 5 12.43 -35.02 16.39
N LEU A 6 13.31 -34.17 15.84
CA LEU A 6 13.12 -32.71 15.73
C LEU A 6 11.90 -32.33 14.89
N VAL A 7 11.60 -33.15 13.86
CA VAL A 7 10.51 -32.92 12.91
C VAL A 7 9.84 -34.26 12.62
N PHE A 8 8.52 -34.30 12.72
CA PHE A 8 7.72 -35.47 12.38
C PHE A 8 6.35 -35.06 11.81
N HIS A 9 5.72 -35.95 11.06
CA HIS A 9 4.40 -35.72 10.48
C HIS A 9 3.29 -36.15 11.43
N ASP A 10 2.35 -35.24 11.75
CA ASP A 10 1.15 -35.56 12.54
C ASP A 10 0.00 -34.58 12.24
N THR A 11 -1.11 -35.12 11.74
CA THR A 11 -2.32 -34.35 11.41
C THR A 11 -3.53 -34.65 12.30
N SER A 12 -3.46 -35.66 13.16
CA SER A 12 -4.62 -36.17 13.92
C SER A 12 -4.57 -35.88 15.41
N THR A 13 -3.38 -35.82 16.01
CA THR A 13 -3.22 -35.66 17.46
C THR A 13 -3.56 -34.23 17.88
N GLU A 14 -4.23 -34.04 19.01
CA GLU A 14 -4.57 -32.70 19.50
C GLU A 14 -3.32 -31.85 19.78
N LEU A 15 -3.39 -30.55 19.47
CA LEU A 15 -2.21 -29.66 19.59
C LEU A 15 -1.65 -29.60 21.01
N ASN A 16 -2.52 -29.61 22.03
CA ASN A 16 -2.10 -29.59 23.43
C ASN A 16 -1.34 -30.86 23.82
N GLU A 17 -1.74 -32.02 23.30
CA GLU A 17 -1.03 -33.28 23.55
C GLU A 17 0.35 -33.28 22.89
N LEU A 18 0.44 -32.75 21.67
CA LEU A 18 1.72 -32.58 20.97
C LEU A 18 2.66 -31.63 21.70
N ILE A 19 2.13 -30.50 22.20
CA ILE A 19 2.90 -29.53 22.99
C ILE A 19 3.43 -30.19 24.28
N GLU A 20 2.58 -30.91 25.01
CA GLU A 20 2.98 -31.64 26.22
C GLU A 20 4.02 -32.73 25.92
N HIS A 21 3.87 -33.44 24.80
CA HIS A 21 4.82 -34.46 24.38
C HIS A 21 6.20 -33.86 24.08
N VAL A 22 6.24 -32.79 23.29
CA VAL A 22 7.49 -32.08 22.94
C VAL A 22 8.14 -31.49 24.19
N ARG A 23 7.35 -30.92 25.10
CA ARG A 23 7.87 -30.34 26.35
C ARG A 23 8.48 -31.39 27.28
N LYS A 24 7.88 -32.58 27.38
CA LYS A 24 8.41 -33.70 28.19
C LYS A 24 9.66 -34.33 27.58
N ASN A 25 9.87 -34.18 26.28
CA ASN A 25 10.99 -34.76 25.54
C ASN A 25 11.76 -33.67 24.77
N PRO A 26 12.38 -32.69 25.47
CA PRO A 26 13.07 -31.60 24.81
C PRO A 26 14.28 -32.12 24.01
N PRO A 27 14.38 -31.84 22.70
CA PRO A 27 15.45 -32.40 21.89
C PRO A 27 16.83 -31.88 22.33
N ASN A 28 17.77 -32.80 22.49
CA ASN A 28 19.18 -32.52 22.79
C ASN A 28 20.06 -33.12 21.68
N LEU A 29 20.75 -32.25 20.94
CA LEU A 29 21.53 -32.62 19.76
C LEU A 29 23.00 -32.82 20.11
N CYS A 30 23.69 -33.67 19.35
CA CYS A 30 25.15 -33.77 19.38
C CYS A 30 25.77 -32.59 18.60
N ALA A 31 26.87 -31.99 19.06
CA ALA A 31 27.52 -30.92 18.29
C ALA A 31 28.07 -31.41 16.93
N GLN A 32 28.25 -32.72 16.74
CA GLN A 32 28.66 -33.29 15.45
C GLN A 32 27.54 -33.32 14.40
N ASP A 33 26.28 -33.20 14.84
CA ASP A 33 25.08 -33.23 13.99
C ASP A 33 24.63 -31.81 13.60
N VAL A 34 25.27 -30.78 14.15
CA VAL A 34 24.93 -29.37 13.99
C VAL A 34 26.14 -28.61 13.43
N ASP A 35 25.93 -27.77 12.42
CA ASP A 35 26.98 -26.90 11.93
C ASP A 35 27.15 -25.69 12.87
N VAL A 36 28.24 -25.71 13.66
CA VAL A 36 28.55 -24.67 14.65
C VAL A 36 29.37 -23.57 13.97
N VAL A 37 28.71 -22.45 13.70
CA VAL A 37 29.30 -21.28 13.06
C VAL A 37 29.94 -20.39 14.12
N ARG A 38 31.19 -19.95 13.87
CA ARG A 38 31.85 -18.95 14.71
C ARG A 38 31.25 -17.57 14.44
N ALA A 39 30.99 -16.80 15.49
CA ALA A 39 30.66 -15.39 15.33
C ALA A 39 31.79 -14.68 14.55
N ALA A 40 31.44 -13.76 13.64
CA ALA A 40 32.41 -12.80 13.16
C ALA A 40 32.89 -12.01 14.39
N GLN A 41 34.11 -12.30 14.85
CA GLN A 41 34.76 -11.49 15.86
C GLN A 41 35.22 -10.23 15.15
N ALA A 42 34.77 -9.08 15.64
CA ALA A 42 35.41 -7.82 15.28
C ALA A 42 36.89 -7.95 15.66
N ALA A 43 37.80 -7.59 14.74
CA ALA A 43 39.22 -7.54 15.09
C ALA A 43 39.42 -6.58 16.28
N GLU A 44 40.45 -6.78 17.11
CA GLU A 44 40.77 -5.82 18.18
C GLU A 44 40.87 -4.39 17.59
N GLY A 45 39.92 -3.53 17.95
CA GLY A 45 39.80 -2.16 17.43
C GLY A 45 38.65 -1.91 16.44
N GLU A 46 37.97 -2.94 15.93
CA GLU A 46 36.75 -2.78 15.13
C GLU A 46 35.52 -2.66 16.03
N VAL A 47 34.94 -1.47 16.07
CA VAL A 47 33.69 -1.20 16.80
C VAL A 47 32.51 -1.45 15.86
N TRP A 48 31.88 -2.62 15.97
CA TRP A 48 30.58 -2.89 15.35
C TRP A 48 29.47 -2.34 16.25
N SER A 49 29.36 -1.02 16.31
CA SER A 49 28.11 -0.37 16.68
C SER A 49 27.78 0.66 15.60
N PRO A 50 26.50 0.87 15.24
CA PRO A 50 26.13 2.02 14.47
C PRO A 50 26.21 3.23 15.40
N GLN A 51 27.43 3.69 15.72
CA GLN A 51 27.61 5.06 16.19
C GLN A 51 27.40 5.97 14.99
N LEU A 52 26.13 6.20 14.67
CA LEU A 52 25.77 7.39 13.91
C LEU A 52 26.37 8.58 14.69
N PRO A 53 27.16 9.44 14.04
CA PRO A 53 27.61 10.67 14.67
C PRO A 53 26.39 11.46 15.16
N PRO A 54 26.49 12.23 16.27
CA PRO A 54 25.42 13.13 16.67
C PRO A 54 25.04 14.02 15.46
N TYR A 55 23.74 14.13 15.20
CA TYR A 55 23.09 14.76 14.04
C TYR A 55 23.79 16.02 13.47
N ARG A 56 24.44 16.82 14.32
CA ARG A 56 25.18 18.03 13.93
C ARG A 56 26.44 17.80 13.10
N ALA A 57 27.10 16.63 13.19
CA ALA A 57 28.27 16.32 12.36
C ALA A 57 27.91 15.88 10.93
N TRP A 58 26.66 15.47 10.70
CA TRP A 58 26.13 15.16 9.36
C TRP A 58 25.77 16.45 8.61
N ALA A 59 25.24 17.44 9.31
CA ALA A 59 24.86 18.74 8.74
C ALA A 59 26.06 19.62 8.35
N SER A 60 27.26 19.38 8.90
CA SER A 60 28.43 20.25 8.68
C SER A 60 29.46 19.70 7.67
N ARG A 61 29.15 18.63 6.94
CA ARG A 61 30.04 18.09 5.88
C ARG A 61 29.46 18.19 4.47
N GLY A 62 28.55 19.14 4.26
CA GLY A 62 27.92 19.43 2.99
C GLY A 62 28.26 20.80 2.41
N GLU A 63 29.43 21.38 2.68
CA GLU A 63 29.81 22.68 2.08
C GLU A 63 31.32 22.74 1.79
N ALA A 64 31.74 22.15 0.67
CA ALA A 64 32.88 22.62 -0.11
C ALA A 64 32.93 21.90 -1.46
N GLY A 65 32.35 22.56 -2.48
CA GLY A 65 32.71 22.37 -3.88
C GLY A 65 31.91 21.35 -4.69
N ALA A 66 30.73 21.77 -5.18
CA ALA A 66 30.30 21.68 -6.59
C ALA A 66 28.76 21.72 -6.71
N GLY A 67 28.26 22.71 -7.47
CA GLY A 67 27.11 22.58 -8.36
C GLY A 67 25.74 22.19 -7.77
N ASP A 68 24.92 23.22 -7.57
CA ASP A 68 23.46 23.28 -7.69
C ASP A 68 22.77 22.08 -8.41
N GLN A 69 22.07 21.23 -7.64
CA GLN A 69 20.82 20.54 -7.99
C GLN A 69 20.27 19.76 -6.78
N GLY A 70 18.95 19.79 -6.64
CA GLY A 70 18.22 19.65 -5.37
C GLY A 70 18.26 18.30 -4.67
N ARG A 71 17.95 18.34 -3.37
CA ARG A 71 17.55 17.17 -2.56
C ARG A 71 16.65 17.62 -1.41
N GLN A 72 15.34 17.59 -1.67
CA GLN A 72 14.33 17.33 -0.63
C GLN A 72 14.31 15.82 -0.38
N GLY A 73 14.26 15.43 0.89
CA GLY A 73 14.23 14.04 1.32
C GLY A 73 12.94 13.35 0.90
N ALA A 74 13.09 12.23 0.19
CA ALA A 74 12.04 11.23 0.06
C ALA A 74 12.24 10.22 1.19
N ASP A 75 11.36 10.30 2.18
CA ASP A 75 11.05 9.23 3.10
C ASP A 75 10.12 8.24 2.37
N GLY A 76 10.42 6.95 2.45
CA GLY A 76 9.54 5.89 1.96
C GLY A 76 9.46 5.71 0.44
N ASP A 77 10.35 4.90 -0.13
CA ASP A 77 10.03 3.91 -1.18
C ASP A 77 11.28 3.09 -1.52
N LEU A 78 11.55 2.08 -0.70
CA LEU A 78 12.53 1.03 -0.98
C LEU A 78 11.82 -0.28 -1.32
N LEU A 79 10.77 -0.21 -2.14
CA LEU A 79 10.12 -1.38 -2.74
C LEU A 79 9.54 -0.99 -4.10
N VAL A 80 10.40 -0.81 -5.09
CA VAL A 80 10.24 -1.14 -6.53
C VAL A 80 11.50 -0.63 -7.24
N VAL A 81 12.59 -1.38 -7.10
CA VAL A 81 13.63 -1.41 -8.14
C VAL A 81 13.89 -2.89 -8.37
N GLY A 82 13.11 -3.47 -9.28
CA GLY A 82 13.45 -4.72 -9.90
C GLY A 82 14.86 -4.59 -10.51
N ALA A 83 15.59 -5.70 -10.49
CA ALA A 83 16.91 -5.85 -11.08
C ALA A 83 17.08 -4.99 -12.34
N LEU A 84 17.87 -3.92 -12.24
CA LEU A 84 18.57 -3.18 -13.30
C LEU A 84 19.13 -1.90 -12.67
N GLY A 85 20.41 -1.93 -12.29
CA GLY A 85 21.07 -0.77 -11.68
C GLY A 85 22.35 -1.09 -10.90
N MET A 86 23.12 -2.08 -11.34
CA MET A 86 24.44 -2.40 -10.76
C MET A 86 25.56 -2.18 -11.76
N GLY A 87 25.38 -1.29 -12.76
CA GLY A 87 26.47 -0.77 -13.61
C GLY A 87 27.38 -1.79 -14.29
N LEU A 88 26.95 -3.05 -14.43
CA LEU A 88 27.71 -4.12 -15.07
C LEU A 88 27.27 -4.21 -16.53
N SER A 89 28.23 -4.22 -17.43
CA SER A 89 27.95 -4.45 -18.85
C SER A 89 27.51 -5.90 -19.10
N ASP A 90 26.70 -6.13 -20.13
CA ASP A 90 26.21 -7.47 -20.46
C ASP A 90 27.35 -8.46 -20.73
N GLU A 91 28.48 -7.99 -21.28
CA GLU A 91 29.70 -8.78 -21.49
C GLU A 91 30.38 -9.22 -20.18
N GLU A 92 30.38 -8.37 -19.14
CA GLU A 92 30.93 -8.73 -17.82
C GLU A 92 30.05 -9.75 -17.10
N ARG A 93 28.73 -9.63 -17.28
CA ARG A 93 27.76 -10.60 -16.76
C ARG A 93 27.95 -11.97 -17.41
N GLU A 94 28.17 -12.02 -18.71
CA GLU A 94 28.35 -13.27 -19.46
C GLU A 94 29.68 -13.96 -19.11
N LYS A 95 30.76 -13.20 -18.91
CA LYS A 95 32.05 -13.72 -18.43
C LYS A 95 31.98 -14.32 -17.03
N LEU A 96 31.20 -13.71 -16.13
CA LEU A 96 30.98 -14.23 -14.77
C LEU A 96 30.18 -15.53 -14.77
N LEU A 97 29.20 -15.66 -15.66
CA LEU A 97 28.41 -16.88 -15.84
C LEU A 97 29.25 -18.01 -16.45
N ALA A 98 30.14 -17.71 -17.40
CA ALA A 98 31.07 -18.69 -17.98
C ALA A 98 32.07 -19.24 -16.94
N HIS A 99 32.62 -18.38 -16.07
CA HIS A 99 33.54 -18.80 -15.00
C HIS A 99 32.86 -19.68 -13.93
N ALA A 100 31.56 -19.51 -13.72
CA ALA A 100 30.78 -20.35 -12.79
C ALA A 100 30.47 -21.73 -13.38
N ALA A 101 30.32 -21.84 -14.70
CA ALA A 101 30.05 -23.10 -15.39
C ALA A 101 31.28 -24.04 -15.45
N GLU A 102 32.49 -23.48 -15.58
CA GLU A 102 33.73 -24.28 -15.67
C GLU A 102 34.18 -24.89 -14.33
N ARG A 103 33.71 -24.39 -13.18
CA ARG A 103 34.03 -24.95 -11.85
C ARG A 103 33.10 -26.09 -11.39
N GLY A 104 32.03 -26.37 -12.12
CA GLY A 104 31.06 -27.43 -11.78
C GLY A 104 31.32 -28.80 -12.41
N GLY A 105 32.41 -28.98 -13.17
CA GLY A 105 32.60 -30.11 -14.08
C GLY A 105 33.70 -31.12 -13.74
N ALA A 106 34.35 -31.06 -12.58
CA ALA A 106 35.47 -31.93 -12.26
C ALA A 106 35.36 -32.51 -10.84
N GLU A 107 34.54 -33.56 -10.67
CA GLU A 107 34.75 -34.58 -9.65
C GLU A 107 33.85 -35.80 -9.94
N GLU A 108 34.25 -36.61 -10.92
CA GLU A 108 33.81 -38.00 -10.99
C GLU A 108 34.92 -38.89 -11.57
N ARG A 109 35.23 -39.97 -10.82
CA ARG A 109 35.96 -41.21 -11.17
C ARG A 109 37.47 -41.30 -10.91
N ILE A 110 37.84 -41.93 -9.78
CA ILE A 110 38.88 -42.99 -9.72
C ILE A 110 38.47 -44.10 -8.72
N GLY A 111 38.20 -45.30 -9.24
CA GLY A 111 38.86 -46.58 -8.89
C GLY A 111 38.73 -47.23 -7.50
N LYS A 112 38.13 -48.42 -7.47
CA LYS A 112 38.14 -49.47 -6.43
C LYS A 112 39.54 -50.02 -6.11
N ASP A 113 39.77 -50.50 -4.87
CA ASP A 113 40.03 -51.92 -4.55
C ASP A 113 40.46 -52.15 -3.07
N GLY A 114 39.97 -53.23 -2.45
CA GLY A 114 40.79 -54.05 -1.53
C GLY A 114 40.48 -54.10 -0.01
N ALA A 115 39.76 -55.16 0.39
CA ALA A 115 40.00 -56.02 1.58
C ALA A 115 39.63 -55.60 3.03
N ALA A 116 38.88 -56.49 3.69
CA ALA A 116 38.78 -56.69 5.16
C ALA A 116 39.81 -57.78 5.60
N PRO A 117 40.16 -58.01 6.91
CA PRO A 117 39.25 -58.39 8.01
C PRO A 117 39.59 -57.92 9.48
N PHE A 118 38.61 -58.16 10.39
CA PHE A 118 38.40 -58.00 11.87
C PHE A 118 39.55 -58.41 12.87
N PRO A 119 39.44 -58.36 14.26
CA PRO A 119 38.30 -58.13 15.21
C PRO A 119 38.56 -57.36 16.57
N SER A 120 37.49 -57.29 17.40
CA SER A 120 37.39 -57.22 18.90
C SER A 120 37.23 -55.83 19.57
N ALA A 121 36.61 -55.64 20.76
CA ALA A 121 35.43 -56.14 21.48
C ALA A 121 35.32 -55.33 22.81
N GLY A 122 34.13 -54.94 23.28
CA GLY A 122 33.88 -54.50 24.68
C GLY A 122 33.03 -53.24 24.88
N PRO A 123 32.28 -53.05 26.00
CA PRO A 123 30.85 -52.75 25.94
C PRO A 123 30.40 -51.37 26.50
N THR A 124 29.11 -51.06 26.28
CA THR A 124 28.17 -50.18 27.02
C THR A 124 28.10 -48.65 26.79
N ALA A 125 26.99 -48.22 26.18
CA ALA A 125 26.14 -47.06 26.56
C ALA A 125 24.84 -47.13 25.73
N PRO A 126 23.66 -46.67 26.22
CA PRO A 126 22.43 -46.73 25.44
C PRO A 126 22.60 -45.94 24.14
N ALA A 127 22.27 -46.57 23.02
CA ALA A 127 22.47 -46.02 21.69
C ALA A 127 21.68 -44.71 21.55
N ARG A 128 22.41 -43.59 21.51
CA ARG A 128 21.93 -42.32 20.98
C ARG A 128 21.58 -42.56 19.52
N GLU A 129 20.29 -42.51 19.17
CA GLU A 129 19.86 -42.58 17.78
C GLU A 129 20.49 -41.41 17.03
N ARG A 130 21.40 -41.73 16.11
CA ARG A 130 22.14 -40.75 15.32
C ARG A 130 21.23 -40.17 14.25
N MET A 131 21.36 -38.88 13.99
CA MET A 131 20.81 -38.31 12.76
C MET A 131 21.58 -38.88 11.57
N GLY A 132 20.89 -39.31 10.52
CA GLY A 132 21.55 -39.91 9.34
C GLY A 132 22.56 -38.95 8.70
N ASP A 133 23.65 -39.48 8.12
CA ASP A 133 24.75 -38.67 7.57
C ASP A 133 24.29 -37.59 6.56
N ASP A 134 23.17 -37.82 5.85
CA ASP A 134 22.57 -36.89 4.88
C ASP A 134 21.93 -35.62 5.49
N LEU A 135 21.71 -35.60 6.82
CA LEU A 135 21.10 -34.48 7.55
C LEU A 135 22.13 -33.59 8.26
N ARG A 136 23.43 -33.91 8.19
CA ARG A 136 24.48 -33.03 8.73
C ARG A 136 24.43 -31.66 8.07
N GLY A 137 24.47 -30.61 8.88
CA GLY A 137 24.37 -29.22 8.44
C GLY A 137 22.94 -28.73 8.14
N ALA A 138 21.92 -29.56 8.36
CA ALA A 138 20.52 -29.10 8.31
C ALA A 138 20.21 -28.10 9.42
N LEU A 139 20.89 -28.19 10.57
CA LEU A 139 20.84 -27.17 11.62
C LEU A 139 22.16 -26.43 11.72
N ARG A 140 22.07 -25.11 11.89
CA ARG A 140 23.19 -24.22 12.15
C ARG A 140 22.97 -23.45 13.44
N VAL A 141 23.96 -23.49 14.31
CA VAL A 141 23.98 -22.72 15.56
C VAL A 141 25.22 -21.84 15.62
N ARG A 142 25.09 -20.70 16.27
CA ARG A 142 26.19 -19.80 16.59
C ARG A 142 26.38 -19.75 18.09
N GLN A 143 27.62 -19.85 18.56
CA GLN A 143 27.93 -19.70 19.98
C GLN A 143 27.73 -18.23 20.40
N ASP A 144 26.93 -18.02 21.45
CA ASP A 144 26.64 -16.74 22.09
C ASP A 144 27.12 -16.79 23.56
N ALA A 145 27.14 -15.66 24.27
CA ALA A 145 27.67 -15.61 25.65
C ALA A 145 26.92 -16.54 26.63
N ASP A 146 25.60 -16.67 26.45
CA ASP A 146 24.70 -17.39 27.36
C ASP A 146 24.24 -18.77 26.84
N GLY A 147 24.80 -19.22 25.70
CA GLY A 147 24.42 -20.49 25.06
C GLY A 147 24.49 -20.43 23.54
N TYR A 148 23.68 -21.23 22.86
CA TYR A 148 23.61 -21.24 21.39
C TYR A 148 22.47 -20.37 20.85
N ALA A 149 22.75 -19.71 19.73
CA ALA A 149 21.76 -19.05 18.88
C ALA A 149 21.48 -19.90 17.64
N LEU A 150 20.23 -20.27 17.40
CA LEU A 150 19.82 -20.94 16.17
C LEU A 150 19.84 -19.92 15.02
N VAL A 151 20.70 -20.17 14.02
CA VAL A 151 20.92 -19.28 12.86
C VAL A 151 20.52 -19.92 11.53
N GLY A 152 20.22 -21.21 11.51
CA GLY A 152 19.65 -21.87 10.34
C GLY A 152 18.98 -23.19 10.70
N PHE A 153 17.80 -23.41 10.12
CA PHE A 153 17.02 -24.62 10.27
C PHE A 153 16.46 -25.03 8.90
N ASP A 154 17.15 -25.94 8.21
CA ASP A 154 16.80 -26.47 6.89
C ASP A 154 15.63 -27.45 7.01
N LEU A 155 14.44 -26.86 7.15
CA LEU A 155 13.20 -27.59 7.28
C LEU A 155 12.88 -28.40 6.02
N ARG A 156 13.37 -28.01 4.84
CA ARG A 156 13.18 -28.79 3.60
C ARG A 156 13.86 -30.15 3.66
N ARG A 157 15.12 -30.20 4.12
CA ARG A 157 15.83 -31.46 4.31
C ARG A 157 15.18 -32.32 5.40
N LEU A 158 14.77 -31.69 6.50
CA LEU A 158 14.11 -32.38 7.61
C LEU A 158 12.73 -32.92 7.21
N ALA A 159 11.97 -32.19 6.40
CA ALA A 159 10.70 -32.63 5.82
C ALA A 159 10.89 -33.83 4.88
N ALA A 160 11.90 -33.78 4.00
CA ALA A 160 12.24 -34.89 3.12
C ALA A 160 12.57 -36.17 3.92
N ALA A 161 13.30 -36.04 5.02
CA ALA A 161 13.60 -37.15 5.92
C ALA A 161 12.37 -37.65 6.71
N ALA A 162 11.44 -36.75 7.06
CA ALA A 162 10.16 -37.11 7.68
C ALA A 162 9.15 -37.75 6.69
N GLY A 163 9.44 -37.72 5.39
CA GLY A 163 8.59 -38.28 4.34
C GLY A 163 7.32 -37.48 4.05
N SER A 164 7.21 -36.25 4.56
CA SER A 164 6.09 -35.34 4.31
C SER A 164 6.58 -33.90 4.24
N ASP A 165 6.00 -33.11 3.34
CA ASP A 165 6.24 -31.67 3.19
C ASP A 165 5.09 -30.81 3.76
N ASP A 166 4.08 -31.42 4.38
CA ASP A 166 3.00 -30.71 5.06
C ASP A 166 2.60 -31.43 6.36
N GLY A 167 1.82 -30.77 7.22
CA GLY A 167 1.32 -31.34 8.46
C GLY A 167 2.42 -31.64 9.48
N LEU A 168 3.56 -30.95 9.39
CA LEU A 168 4.72 -31.24 10.24
C LEU A 168 4.61 -30.63 11.63
N VAL A 169 5.06 -31.36 12.63
CA VAL A 169 5.35 -30.88 13.98
C VAL A 169 6.85 -30.66 14.08
N VAL A 170 7.25 -29.43 14.41
CA VAL A 170 8.65 -29.00 14.54
C VAL A 170 8.92 -28.67 16.00
N SER A 171 9.78 -29.44 16.65
CA SER A 171 10.35 -29.11 17.95
C SER A 171 11.71 -28.47 17.77
N LEU A 172 11.89 -27.25 18.26
CA LEU A 172 13.23 -26.66 18.27
C LEU A 172 14.14 -27.39 19.26
N PRO A 173 15.46 -27.48 18.97
CA PRO A 173 16.40 -28.07 19.90
C PRO A 173 16.49 -27.23 21.17
N ALA A 174 16.40 -27.88 22.33
CA ALA A 174 16.61 -27.24 23.62
C ALA A 174 18.10 -27.16 23.96
N PHE A 175 18.88 -28.17 23.57
CA PHE A 175 20.29 -28.28 23.91
C PHE A 175 21.13 -28.78 22.72
N VAL A 176 22.40 -28.37 22.69
CA VAL A 176 23.46 -28.94 21.84
C VAL A 176 24.63 -29.30 22.76
N ASP A 177 24.95 -30.59 22.88
CA ASP A 177 25.92 -31.14 23.84
C ASP A 177 25.70 -30.65 25.28
N GLY A 178 24.43 -30.50 25.68
CA GLY A 178 24.03 -30.02 27.00
C GLY A 178 24.12 -28.50 27.19
N VAL A 179 24.60 -27.73 26.21
CA VAL A 179 24.55 -26.27 26.21
C VAL A 179 23.19 -25.81 25.68
N PRO A 180 22.47 -24.91 26.38
CA PRO A 180 21.12 -24.51 25.98
C PRO A 180 21.12 -23.68 24.70
N VAL A 181 20.09 -23.89 23.87
CA VAL A 181 19.73 -22.98 22.78
C VAL A 181 18.87 -21.87 23.36
N VAL A 182 19.43 -20.67 23.44
CA VAL A 182 18.84 -19.51 24.14
C VAL A 182 18.25 -18.47 23.19
N ARG A 183 18.60 -18.52 21.90
CA ARG A 183 18.18 -17.52 20.92
C ARG A 183 17.73 -18.16 19.60
N VAL A 184 16.67 -17.63 19.01
CA VAL A 184 16.29 -17.87 17.61
C VAL A 184 16.54 -16.59 16.82
N THR A 185 17.41 -16.60 15.82
CA THR A 185 17.71 -15.39 15.04
C THR A 185 16.72 -15.18 13.89
N ALA A 186 16.73 -13.98 13.30
CA ALA A 186 15.93 -13.66 12.11
C ALA A 186 16.24 -14.56 10.91
N GLU A 187 17.45 -15.14 10.86
CA GLU A 187 17.93 -15.98 9.75
C GLU A 187 17.58 -17.46 9.92
N ALA A 188 17.13 -17.88 11.11
CA ALA A 188 16.87 -19.27 11.45
C ALA A 188 15.96 -19.95 10.42
N PHE A 189 14.91 -19.25 9.97
CA PHE A 189 13.93 -19.76 9.00
C PHE A 189 13.90 -18.91 7.72
N THR A 190 15.06 -18.55 7.16
CA THR A 190 15.10 -17.87 5.86
C THR A 190 14.36 -18.66 4.78
N ARG A 191 13.72 -17.97 3.83
CA ARG A 191 12.87 -18.55 2.77
C ARG A 191 13.48 -19.78 2.09
N ARG A 192 14.78 -19.74 1.76
CA ARG A 192 15.50 -20.86 1.10
C ARG A 192 15.46 -22.19 1.89
N LEU A 193 15.37 -22.11 3.22
CA LEU A 193 15.42 -23.23 4.15
C LEU A 193 14.04 -23.84 4.44
N VAL A 194 12.96 -23.08 4.23
CA VAL A 194 11.60 -23.47 4.66
C VAL A 194 10.57 -23.51 3.54
N GLN A 195 10.89 -22.96 2.36
CA GLN A 195 9.96 -22.87 1.25
C GLN A 195 9.45 -24.24 0.82
N GLY A 196 8.13 -24.34 0.68
CA GLY A 196 7.44 -25.55 0.23
C GLY A 196 7.03 -26.47 1.37
N VAL A 197 7.40 -26.16 2.62
CA VAL A 197 7.08 -27.00 3.78
C VAL A 197 5.99 -26.37 4.64
N GLY A 198 4.88 -27.08 4.82
CA GLY A 198 3.79 -26.73 5.73
C GLY A 198 3.98 -27.33 7.14
N VAL A 199 3.96 -26.46 8.13
CA VAL A 199 4.14 -26.80 9.54
C VAL A 199 2.80 -26.63 10.26
N ARG A 200 2.33 -27.68 10.90
CA ARG A 200 1.15 -27.62 11.77
C ARG A 200 1.49 -26.97 13.11
N LEU A 201 2.59 -27.37 13.75
CA LEU A 201 3.01 -26.88 15.06
C LEU A 201 4.51 -26.59 15.08
N LEU A 202 4.89 -25.40 15.50
CA LEU A 202 6.25 -25.07 15.92
C LEU A 202 6.28 -24.94 17.45
N ALA A 203 7.00 -25.82 18.13
CA ALA A 203 7.15 -25.80 19.58
C ALA A 203 8.54 -25.27 19.98
N MET A 204 8.55 -24.13 20.68
CA MET A 204 9.77 -23.54 21.24
C MET A 204 10.02 -24.08 22.65
N PRO A 205 11.23 -24.58 22.96
CA PRO A 205 11.56 -25.12 24.28
C PRO A 205 11.74 -23.99 25.31
N ASP A 206 11.66 -24.36 26.59
CA ASP A 206 11.81 -23.45 27.73
C ASP A 206 13.22 -22.81 27.82
N THR A 207 14.21 -23.34 27.10
CA THR A 207 15.57 -22.78 27.05
C THR A 207 15.65 -21.51 26.23
N VAL A 208 14.77 -21.30 25.26
CA VAL A 208 14.78 -20.13 24.38
C VAL A 208 14.32 -18.90 25.17
N GLN A 209 15.14 -17.87 25.18
CA GLN A 209 14.90 -16.62 25.88
C GLN A 209 14.60 -15.45 24.93
N ILE A 210 15.22 -15.45 23.74
CA ILE A 210 15.15 -14.35 22.77
C ILE A 210 14.77 -14.90 21.39
N VAL A 211 13.73 -14.33 20.79
CA VAL A 211 13.38 -14.56 19.39
C VAL A 211 13.57 -13.25 18.63
N GLY A 212 14.43 -13.27 17.61
CA GLY A 212 14.70 -12.10 16.77
C GLY A 212 13.49 -11.68 15.95
N ALA A 213 13.40 -10.40 15.60
CA ALA A 213 12.36 -9.91 14.70
C ALA A 213 12.39 -10.66 13.36
N ASN A 214 11.22 -10.91 12.78
CA ASN A 214 11.02 -11.61 11.51
C ASN A 214 11.52 -13.07 11.46
N ALA A 215 11.86 -13.68 12.60
CA ALA A 215 12.33 -15.06 12.66
C ALA A 215 11.36 -16.05 11.98
N PHE A 216 10.05 -15.79 12.02
CA PHE A 216 9.04 -16.65 11.43
C PHE A 216 8.41 -16.10 10.14
N LEU A 217 8.94 -15.01 9.58
CA LEU A 217 8.33 -14.30 8.44
C LEU A 217 8.09 -15.19 7.21
N ALA A 218 9.03 -16.10 6.91
CA ALA A 218 8.94 -16.98 5.74
C ALA A 218 8.35 -18.36 6.05
N LEU A 219 8.07 -18.65 7.33
CA LEU A 219 7.70 -19.98 7.77
C LEU A 219 6.21 -20.24 7.53
N SER A 220 5.89 -21.32 6.80
CA SER A 220 4.50 -21.72 6.60
C SER A 220 3.95 -22.51 7.79
N VAL A 221 3.74 -21.85 8.93
CA VAL A 221 3.35 -22.52 10.18
C VAL A 221 1.90 -22.21 10.56
N GLN A 222 1.12 -23.14 11.10
CA GLN A 222 -0.29 -22.92 11.55
C GLN A 222 -0.44 -22.58 13.04
N HIS A 223 0.28 -23.28 13.92
CA HIS A 223 0.37 -22.97 15.36
C HIS A 223 1.82 -22.74 15.85
N ILE A 224 2.08 -21.73 16.67
CA ILE A 224 3.38 -21.52 17.34
C ILE A 224 3.17 -21.60 18.86
N HIS A 225 3.90 -22.48 19.52
CA HIS A 225 3.94 -22.55 20.98
C HIS A 225 5.18 -21.84 21.53
N VAL A 226 4.94 -20.88 22.43
CA VAL A 226 5.97 -20.09 23.12
C VAL A 226 6.28 -20.71 24.47
N GLY A 227 7.52 -21.18 24.63
CA GLY A 227 8.00 -21.78 25.88
C GLY A 227 8.09 -20.79 27.05
N ALA A 228 8.25 -21.31 28.27
CA ALA A 228 8.22 -20.53 29.50
C ALA A 228 9.39 -19.52 29.64
N GLY A 229 10.52 -19.81 28.99
CA GLY A 229 11.74 -19.00 29.08
C GLY A 229 11.76 -17.75 28.21
N VAL A 230 10.85 -17.61 27.25
CA VAL A 230 10.89 -16.51 26.27
C VAL A 230 10.57 -15.19 26.96
N ARG A 231 11.55 -14.27 26.96
CA ARG A 231 11.47 -12.95 27.58
C ARG A 231 11.43 -11.82 26.56
N VAL A 232 12.01 -12.04 25.38
CA VAL A 232 12.04 -11.08 24.28
C VAL A 232 11.53 -11.78 23.02
N LEU A 233 10.47 -11.22 22.44
CA LEU A 233 9.93 -11.63 21.16
C LEU A 233 9.93 -10.41 20.26
N GLY A 234 10.87 -10.35 19.31
CA GLY A 234 10.88 -9.32 18.29
C GLY A 234 9.62 -9.40 17.42
N GLU A 235 9.30 -8.32 16.69
CA GLU A 235 8.12 -8.27 15.84
C GLU A 235 8.05 -9.46 14.86
N GLN A 236 6.88 -10.10 14.78
CA GLN A 236 6.63 -11.26 13.92
C GLN A 236 5.47 -10.93 12.97
N PRO A 237 5.69 -10.11 11.93
CA PRO A 237 4.69 -9.92 10.89
C PRO A 237 4.37 -11.25 10.21
N CYS A 238 3.10 -11.47 9.92
CA CYS A 238 2.61 -12.66 9.26
C CYS A 238 1.93 -12.27 7.96
N ASP A 239 2.40 -12.82 6.83
CA ASP A 239 1.73 -12.71 5.53
C ASP A 239 1.26 -14.10 5.10
N LEU A 240 -0.05 -14.35 5.19
CA LEU A 240 -0.63 -15.65 4.90
C LEU A 240 -0.46 -16.05 3.43
N ALA A 241 -0.40 -15.06 2.52
CA ALA A 241 -0.27 -15.27 1.09
C ALA A 241 1.18 -15.27 0.60
N GLY A 242 2.10 -14.62 1.33
CA GLY A 242 3.51 -14.44 0.99
C GLY A 242 4.44 -15.62 1.32
N VAL A 243 3.91 -16.62 2.00
CA VAL A 243 4.56 -17.89 2.38
C VAL A 243 4.26 -19.04 1.42
N SER A 244 5.06 -20.10 1.48
CA SER A 244 4.87 -21.32 0.67
C SER A 244 5.03 -22.58 1.53
N PRO A 245 4.01 -23.43 1.65
CA PRO A 245 2.65 -23.29 1.12
C PRO A 245 1.93 -22.06 1.72
N ARG A 246 0.85 -21.57 1.08
CA ARG A 246 0.06 -20.45 1.65
C ARG A 246 -0.56 -20.88 2.99
N LEU A 247 -0.44 -20.05 4.02
CA LEU A 247 -1.13 -20.29 5.29
C LEU A 247 -2.62 -20.02 5.11
N LYS A 248 -3.45 -20.83 5.77
CA LYS A 248 -4.87 -20.54 5.94
C LYS A 248 -5.16 -19.75 7.22
N ARG A 249 -4.37 -19.99 8.27
CA ARG A 249 -4.54 -19.44 9.61
C ARG A 249 -3.20 -19.41 10.34
N ARG A 250 -3.09 -18.53 11.34
CA ARG A 250 -1.93 -18.42 12.23
C ARG A 250 -2.41 -18.25 13.66
N GLU A 251 -1.88 -19.05 14.58
CA GLU A 251 -2.26 -19.01 16.01
C GLU A 251 -1.06 -19.19 16.93
N TYR A 252 -1.22 -18.69 18.16
CA TYR A 252 -0.24 -18.80 19.23
C TYR A 252 -0.80 -19.48 20.46
N SER A 253 0.08 -20.20 21.15
CA SER A 253 -0.09 -20.60 22.54
C SER A 253 1.14 -20.21 23.32
N VAL A 254 1.00 -19.97 24.61
CA VAL A 254 2.12 -19.65 25.50
C VAL A 254 2.05 -20.58 26.72
N ASP A 255 3.19 -21.12 27.15
CA ASP A 255 3.25 -21.91 28.39
C ASP A 255 2.78 -21.07 29.58
N ALA A 256 1.94 -21.64 30.44
CA ALA A 256 1.32 -20.95 31.57
C ALA A 256 2.33 -20.38 32.59
N ARG A 257 3.58 -20.87 32.58
CA ARG A 257 4.67 -20.37 33.43
C ARG A 257 5.38 -19.15 32.84
N ASN A 258 5.07 -18.77 31.60
CA ASN A 258 5.68 -17.58 30.99
C ASN A 258 5.17 -16.31 31.67
N GLY A 259 6.07 -15.56 32.31
CA GLY A 259 5.73 -14.34 33.02
C GLY A 259 5.65 -13.07 32.17
N ARG A 260 5.89 -13.16 30.85
CA ARG A 260 5.95 -11.99 29.93
C ARG A 260 4.85 -11.99 28.89
N PHE A 261 4.52 -13.15 28.35
CA PHE A 261 3.54 -13.31 27.28
C PHE A 261 2.41 -14.22 27.75
N CYS A 262 1.24 -14.06 27.14
CA CYS A 262 0.13 -15.00 27.29
C CYS A 262 -0.62 -15.14 25.97
N ALA A 263 -1.33 -16.26 25.80
CA ALA A 263 -2.24 -16.44 24.68
C ALA A 263 -3.67 -16.70 25.14
N ARG A 264 -4.64 -16.20 24.38
CA ARG A 264 -6.08 -16.41 24.59
C ARG A 264 -6.73 -16.54 23.22
N ASP A 265 -7.44 -17.63 22.96
CA ASP A 265 -8.12 -17.89 21.68
C ASP A 265 -7.19 -17.73 20.46
N GLY A 266 -5.98 -18.26 20.56
CA GLY A 266 -4.95 -18.16 19.49
C GLY A 266 -4.26 -16.80 19.36
N ASN A 267 -4.76 -15.76 20.04
CA ASN A 267 -4.17 -14.42 20.06
C ASN A 267 -2.96 -14.37 20.99
N LEU A 268 -1.96 -13.55 20.65
CA LEU A 268 -0.75 -13.36 21.44
C LEU A 268 -0.74 -11.98 22.10
N PHE A 269 -0.47 -11.96 23.40
CA PHE A 269 -0.40 -10.74 24.18
C PHE A 269 0.92 -10.64 24.97
N ALA A 270 1.26 -9.39 25.34
CA ALA A 270 2.28 -9.05 26.32
C ALA A 270 1.68 -8.19 27.44
N ASP A 271 2.51 -7.81 28.42
CA ASP A 271 2.18 -6.87 29.49
C ASP A 271 0.92 -7.26 30.27
N GLY A 272 0.80 -8.55 30.60
CA GLY A 272 -0.34 -9.10 31.34
C GLY A 272 -1.65 -9.19 30.53
N GLY A 273 -1.59 -8.98 29.21
CA GLY A 273 -2.75 -8.99 28.32
C GLY A 273 -3.14 -7.62 27.77
N SER A 274 -2.50 -6.53 28.23
CA SER A 274 -2.83 -5.16 27.80
C SER A 274 -2.26 -4.80 26.41
N THR A 275 -1.24 -5.52 25.94
CA THR A 275 -0.64 -5.30 24.61
C THR A 275 -0.92 -6.49 23.70
N LEU A 276 -1.70 -6.29 22.63
CA LEU A 276 -1.94 -7.27 21.58
C LEU A 276 -0.76 -7.27 20.60
N LEU A 277 -0.06 -8.41 20.51
CA LEU A 277 1.09 -8.60 19.61
C LEU A 277 0.73 -9.33 18.33
N PHE A 278 -0.31 -10.18 18.37
CA PHE A 278 -0.82 -10.89 17.20
C PHE A 278 -2.30 -11.25 17.42
N LEU A 279 -3.15 -10.91 16.45
CA LEU A 279 -4.54 -11.35 16.40
C LEU A 279 -4.65 -12.56 15.46
N ALA A 280 -5.20 -13.66 15.97
CA ALA A 280 -5.42 -14.89 15.24
C ALA A 280 -6.14 -14.61 13.91
N SER A 281 -5.59 -15.15 12.83
CA SER A 281 -6.13 -15.00 11.47
C SER A 281 -6.66 -16.35 10.97
N PRO A 282 -7.61 -16.39 10.03
CA PRO A 282 -8.19 -15.29 9.26
C PRO A 282 -9.21 -14.45 10.07
N TYR A 283 -9.62 -13.32 9.48
CA TYR A 283 -10.50 -12.35 10.12
C TYR A 283 -11.94 -12.47 9.62
N ASP A 284 -12.88 -12.40 10.55
CA ASP A 284 -14.29 -12.20 10.21
C ASP A 284 -14.51 -10.79 9.66
N GLU A 285 -15.61 -10.61 8.93
CA GLU A 285 -15.98 -9.31 8.37
C GLU A 285 -16.11 -8.22 9.46
N ARG A 286 -16.65 -8.60 10.62
CA ARG A 286 -16.76 -7.73 11.79
C ARG A 286 -15.97 -8.34 12.93
N ILE A 287 -15.02 -7.58 13.47
CA ILE A 287 -14.17 -8.01 14.57
C ILE A 287 -14.41 -7.17 15.82
N GLU A 288 -14.54 -7.86 16.94
CA GLU A 288 -14.43 -7.26 18.26
C GLU A 288 -13.00 -7.43 18.78
N LEU A 289 -12.31 -6.32 19.02
CA LEU A 289 -10.97 -6.36 19.59
C LEU A 289 -11.05 -6.86 21.04
N PRO A 290 -10.07 -7.67 21.51
CA PRO A 290 -10.13 -8.27 22.84
C PRO A 290 -10.27 -7.24 23.97
N ALA A 291 -11.14 -7.54 24.95
CA ALA A 291 -11.37 -6.65 26.10
C ALA A 291 -10.09 -6.45 26.94
N GLY A 292 -9.92 -5.23 27.47
CA GLY A 292 -8.77 -4.86 28.30
C GLY A 292 -7.48 -4.60 27.53
N VAL A 293 -7.48 -4.70 26.20
CA VAL A 293 -6.35 -4.27 25.36
C VAL A 293 -6.25 -2.75 25.40
N GLU A 294 -5.05 -2.25 25.67
CA GLU A 294 -4.69 -0.84 25.67
C GLU A 294 -3.81 -0.49 24.45
N ARG A 295 -3.01 -1.45 23.97
CA ARG A 295 -2.04 -1.25 22.89
C ARG A 295 -2.11 -2.36 21.85
N ILE A 296 -2.08 -2.00 20.57
CA ILE A 296 -1.97 -2.93 19.44
C ILE A 296 -0.62 -2.70 18.75
N GLY A 297 0.24 -3.72 18.74
CA GLY A 297 1.57 -3.65 18.14
C GLY A 297 1.55 -3.59 16.62
N ALA A 298 2.65 -3.14 16.01
CA ALA A 298 2.74 -2.91 14.56
C ALA A 298 2.47 -4.16 13.70
N SER A 299 2.83 -5.34 14.21
CA SER A 299 2.65 -6.65 13.55
C SER A 299 1.41 -7.42 14.03
N ALA A 300 0.48 -6.78 14.74
CA ALA A 300 -0.67 -7.46 15.33
C ALA A 300 -1.65 -8.03 14.29
N PHE A 301 -1.74 -7.39 13.11
CA PHE A 301 -2.64 -7.82 12.05
C PHE A 301 -1.86 -8.51 10.93
N ALA A 302 -2.28 -9.71 10.59
CA ALA A 302 -1.71 -10.49 9.51
C ALA A 302 -2.10 -9.90 8.14
N ALA A 303 -1.14 -9.89 7.22
CA ALA A 303 -1.35 -9.59 5.81
C ALA A 303 -1.73 -10.86 5.03
N GLY A 304 -2.07 -10.70 3.75
CA GLY A 304 -2.37 -11.84 2.86
C GLY A 304 -3.71 -12.53 3.13
N CYS A 305 -4.53 -11.96 4.01
CA CYS A 305 -5.94 -12.34 4.22
C CYS A 305 -6.85 -11.11 4.07
N GLU A 306 -8.15 -11.34 3.97
CA GLU A 306 -9.12 -10.25 3.84
C GLU A 306 -9.17 -9.45 5.16
N PRO A 307 -9.00 -8.12 5.13
CA PRO A 307 -9.17 -7.31 6.33
C PRO A 307 -10.66 -7.25 6.73
N PRO A 308 -10.98 -7.01 8.01
CA PRO A 308 -12.36 -6.78 8.43
C PRO A 308 -12.90 -5.49 7.80
N SER A 309 -14.21 -5.45 7.57
CA SER A 309 -14.92 -4.23 7.16
C SER A 309 -15.25 -3.35 8.37
N VAL A 310 -15.45 -3.95 9.55
CA VAL A 310 -15.80 -3.26 10.79
C VAL A 310 -14.96 -3.74 11.97
N VAL A 311 -14.47 -2.81 12.79
CA VAL A 311 -13.67 -3.09 13.98
C VAL A 311 -14.30 -2.39 15.19
N SER A 312 -14.73 -3.17 16.18
CA SER A 312 -15.20 -2.65 17.47
C SER A 312 -14.04 -2.46 18.44
N CYS A 313 -13.87 -1.22 18.92
CA CYS A 313 -12.77 -0.86 19.82
C CYS A 313 -13.18 -1.04 21.29
N PRO A 314 -12.34 -1.64 22.14
CA PRO A 314 -12.55 -1.57 23.57
C PRO A 314 -12.30 -0.15 24.07
N PRO A 315 -13.02 0.32 25.11
CA PRO A 315 -12.84 1.66 25.67
C PRO A 315 -11.44 1.88 26.28
N THR A 316 -10.74 0.79 26.62
CA THR A 316 -9.37 0.81 27.15
C THR A 316 -8.31 1.12 26.08
N LEU A 317 -8.66 1.07 24.79
CA LEU A 317 -7.70 1.21 23.70
C LEU A 317 -7.09 2.61 23.70
N ALA A 318 -5.77 2.67 23.85
CA ALA A 318 -5.00 3.90 23.91
C ALA A 318 -4.08 4.10 22.71
N ARG A 319 -3.59 3.01 22.09
CA ARG A 319 -2.65 3.11 20.98
C ARG A 319 -2.78 1.95 19.99
N VAL A 320 -2.71 2.28 18.71
CA VAL A 320 -2.70 1.31 17.61
C VAL A 320 -1.53 1.62 16.69
N ASP A 321 -0.47 0.81 16.74
CA ASP A 321 0.68 0.96 15.85
C ASP A 321 0.46 0.26 14.50
N ALA A 322 -0.39 -0.78 14.47
CA ALA A 322 -0.78 -1.45 13.23
C ALA A 322 -1.59 -0.52 12.31
N LYS A 323 -1.24 -0.51 11.01
CA LYS A 323 -1.88 0.31 9.96
C LYS A 323 -2.71 -0.50 8.96
N GLY A 324 -2.68 -1.82 9.06
CA GLY A 324 -3.27 -2.72 8.05
C GLY A 324 -4.78 -2.58 7.86
N TRP A 325 -5.48 -1.98 8.81
CA TRP A 325 -6.95 -1.87 8.83
C TRP A 325 -7.44 -0.42 8.86
N ASP A 326 -6.62 0.53 8.43
CA ASP A 326 -7.00 1.94 8.45
C ASP A 326 -8.24 2.20 7.57
N ASP A 327 -8.47 1.41 6.53
CA ASP A 327 -9.66 1.51 5.64
C ASP A 327 -10.93 0.83 6.19
N ALA A 328 -10.85 0.09 7.29
CA ALA A 328 -12.03 -0.46 7.96
C ALA A 328 -12.80 0.63 8.70
N VAL A 329 -14.07 0.37 9.03
CA VAL A 329 -14.86 1.25 9.90
C VAL A 329 -14.58 0.88 11.35
N TRP A 330 -13.93 1.79 12.07
CA TRP A 330 -13.61 1.61 13.49
C TRP A 330 -14.71 2.21 14.35
N LEU A 331 -15.49 1.35 15.00
CA LEU A 331 -16.45 1.74 16.03
C LEU A 331 -15.68 2.06 17.31
N CYS A 332 -15.22 3.31 17.39
CA CYS A 332 -14.32 3.79 18.43
C CYS A 332 -14.98 4.93 19.21
N PRO A 333 -15.39 4.69 20.47
CA PRO A 333 -15.96 5.75 21.31
C PRO A 333 -15.02 6.95 21.39
N SER A 334 -15.57 8.16 21.40
CA SER A 334 -14.77 9.40 21.45
C SER A 334 -14.02 9.56 22.77
N GLU A 335 -14.43 8.84 23.81
CA GLU A 335 -13.75 8.77 25.11
C GLU A 335 -12.49 7.90 25.10
N ALA A 336 -12.35 6.99 24.12
CA ALA A 336 -11.18 6.14 24.02
C ALA A 336 -9.93 6.98 23.66
N LEU A 337 -8.83 6.75 24.37
CA LEU A 337 -7.58 7.51 24.17
C LEU A 337 -7.01 7.32 22.75
N ALA A 338 -7.30 6.19 22.10
CA ALA A 338 -6.91 5.92 20.72
C ALA A 338 -7.69 6.73 19.66
N HIS A 339 -8.85 7.30 20.00
CA HIS A 339 -9.73 7.96 19.02
C HIS A 339 -9.01 9.12 18.31
N ARG A 340 -8.39 10.05 19.04
CA ARG A 340 -7.68 11.20 18.43
C ARG A 340 -6.48 10.79 17.55
N PRO A 341 -5.57 9.91 18.00
CA PRO A 341 -4.50 9.38 17.15
C PRO A 341 -5.00 8.71 15.86
N LEU A 342 -6.07 7.91 15.95
CA LEU A 342 -6.67 7.24 14.79
C LEU A 342 -7.27 8.26 13.80
N ALA A 343 -7.98 9.28 14.32
CA ALA A 343 -8.52 10.37 13.50
C ALA A 343 -7.42 11.16 12.79
N ALA A 344 -6.31 11.46 13.48
CA ALA A 344 -5.15 12.13 12.89
C ALA A 344 -4.51 11.29 11.78
N ARG A 345 -4.45 9.97 11.95
CA ARG A 345 -3.99 9.03 10.92
C ARG A 345 -4.97 8.88 9.74
N GLY A 346 -6.20 9.37 9.87
CA GLY A 346 -7.24 9.31 8.83
C GLY A 346 -8.03 8.00 8.82
N VAL A 347 -8.01 7.24 9.91
CA VAL A 347 -8.85 6.04 10.10
C VAL A 347 -10.32 6.43 10.06
N ARG A 348 -11.16 5.60 9.42
CA ARG A 348 -12.60 5.85 9.34
C ARG A 348 -13.26 5.52 10.68
N LEU A 349 -13.43 6.54 11.51
CA LEU A 349 -14.01 6.41 12.85
C LEU A 349 -15.52 6.63 12.81
N ALA A 350 -16.26 5.79 13.53
CA ALA A 350 -17.67 5.96 13.77
C ALA A 350 -17.98 5.73 15.26
N GLY A 351 -19.01 6.40 15.77
CA GLY A 351 -19.58 6.13 17.07
C GLY A 351 -20.35 4.79 17.10
N PRO A 352 -20.71 4.31 18.31
CA PRO A 352 -21.43 3.05 18.49
C PRO A 352 -22.86 3.06 17.91
N ARG A 353 -23.37 4.23 17.51
CA ARG A 353 -24.69 4.41 16.89
C ARG A 353 -24.64 4.55 15.38
N ALA A 354 -23.46 4.36 14.78
CA ALA A 354 -23.33 4.40 13.34
C ALA A 354 -24.19 3.32 12.67
N VAL A 355 -24.72 3.64 11.50
CA VAL A 355 -25.63 2.79 10.76
C VAL A 355 -25.11 2.54 9.36
N GLU A 356 -25.35 1.32 8.89
CA GLU A 356 -25.05 0.90 7.53
C GLU A 356 -26.33 1.00 6.68
N LEU A 357 -26.22 1.67 5.54
CA LEU A 357 -27.30 1.84 4.56
C LEU A 357 -26.70 1.80 3.16
N ASP A 358 -27.20 0.91 2.30
CA ASP A 358 -26.77 0.78 0.88
C ASP A 358 -25.24 0.64 0.70
N GLY A 359 -24.60 -0.13 1.59
CA GLY A 359 -23.15 -0.36 1.58
C GLY A 359 -22.32 0.84 2.06
N CYS A 360 -22.96 1.90 2.55
CA CYS A 360 -22.32 3.06 3.15
C CYS A 360 -22.53 3.08 4.67
N TRP A 361 -21.55 3.59 5.41
CA TRP A 361 -21.60 3.81 6.85
C TRP A 361 -21.81 5.28 7.16
N TYR A 362 -22.78 5.55 8.03
CA TYR A 362 -23.12 6.88 8.49
C TYR A 362 -23.05 6.97 10.00
N ASP A 363 -22.43 8.02 10.51
CA ASP A 363 -22.45 8.40 11.92
C ASP A 363 -23.17 9.74 12.09
N PHE A 364 -23.27 10.21 13.33
CA PHE A 364 -24.12 11.33 13.69
C PHE A 364 -23.42 12.25 14.68
N ASP A 365 -23.34 13.54 14.35
CA ASP A 365 -22.88 14.60 15.25
C ASP A 365 -24.01 15.59 15.54
N ASP A 366 -23.74 16.73 16.18
CA ASP A 366 -24.79 17.73 16.46
C ASP A 366 -25.36 18.38 15.19
N ALA A 367 -24.58 18.48 14.13
CA ALA A 367 -24.97 19.13 12.88
C ALA A 367 -25.84 18.23 11.99
N GLY A 368 -25.63 16.91 12.00
CA GLY A 368 -26.43 15.99 11.21
C GLY A 368 -25.80 14.61 11.06
N ALA A 369 -26.11 13.96 9.94
CA ALA A 369 -25.46 12.72 9.53
C ALA A 369 -24.13 13.02 8.83
N VAL A 370 -23.16 12.12 9.03
CA VAL A 370 -21.80 12.17 8.47
C VAL A 370 -21.53 10.86 7.77
N LEU A 371 -21.16 10.91 6.49
CA LEU A 371 -20.70 9.70 5.77
C LEU A 371 -19.30 9.32 6.29
N VAL A 372 -19.15 8.16 6.91
CA VAL A 372 -17.89 7.65 7.47
C VAL A 372 -17.16 6.75 6.49
N ALA A 373 -17.89 5.92 5.75
CA ALA A 373 -17.34 5.09 4.68
C ALA A 373 -18.37 4.91 3.57
N GLY A 374 -17.94 5.06 2.32
CA GLY A 374 -18.73 4.66 1.17
C GLY A 374 -18.60 3.17 0.87
N PRO A 375 -19.12 2.72 -0.29
CA PRO A 375 -19.09 1.33 -0.68
C PRO A 375 -17.65 0.81 -0.77
N PRO A 376 -17.43 -0.49 -0.45
CA PRO A 376 -16.10 -1.07 -0.50
C PRO A 376 -15.51 -1.00 -1.90
N ALA A 377 -14.18 -0.94 -1.97
CA ALA A 377 -13.49 -0.94 -3.24
C ALA A 377 -13.85 -2.21 -4.05
N PRO A 378 -14.07 -2.10 -5.37
CA PRO A 378 -14.29 -3.28 -6.19
C PRO A 378 -13.09 -4.21 -6.08
N THR A 379 -13.34 -5.53 -5.94
CA THR A 379 -12.26 -6.52 -5.90
C THR A 379 -11.44 -6.44 -7.19
N SER A 380 -10.15 -6.14 -7.08
CA SER A 380 -9.29 -6.02 -8.26
C SER A 380 -9.21 -7.33 -9.02
N VAL A 381 -9.05 -7.23 -10.34
CA VAL A 381 -8.89 -8.39 -11.23
C VAL A 381 -7.75 -9.29 -10.75
N SER A 382 -6.61 -8.69 -10.38
CA SER A 382 -5.46 -9.39 -9.81
C SER A 382 -5.80 -10.16 -8.53
N LYS A 383 -6.59 -9.56 -7.63
CA LYS A 383 -7.02 -10.21 -6.39
C LYS A 383 -7.92 -11.42 -6.67
N ARG A 384 -8.85 -11.30 -7.64
CA ARG A 384 -9.71 -12.41 -8.08
C ARG A 384 -8.90 -13.57 -8.68
N PHE A 385 -7.90 -13.26 -9.53
CA PHE A 385 -7.00 -14.27 -10.06
C PHE A 385 -6.15 -14.94 -8.99
N ALA A 386 -5.60 -14.17 -8.04
CA ALA A 386 -4.78 -14.69 -6.95
C ALA A 386 -5.57 -15.60 -6.01
N ALA A 387 -6.83 -15.27 -5.71
CA ALA A 387 -7.74 -16.10 -4.93
C ALA A 387 -8.06 -17.42 -5.65
N ALA A 388 -8.44 -17.34 -6.93
CA ALA A 388 -8.73 -18.52 -7.73
C ALA A 388 -7.49 -19.44 -7.91
N ALA A 389 -6.30 -18.85 -8.05
CA ALA A 389 -5.05 -19.61 -8.07
C ALA A 389 -4.76 -20.31 -6.74
N ALA A 390 -5.08 -19.67 -5.61
CA ALA A 390 -4.98 -20.26 -4.28
C ALA A 390 -5.86 -21.52 -4.16
N VAL A 391 -7.13 -21.39 -4.57
CA VAL A 391 -8.11 -22.48 -4.52
C VAL A 391 -7.64 -23.64 -5.40
N ARG A 392 -7.16 -23.37 -6.62
CA ARG A 392 -6.59 -24.40 -7.50
C ARG A 392 -5.41 -25.14 -6.85
N ALA A 393 -4.46 -24.40 -6.27
CA ALA A 393 -3.31 -25.00 -5.60
C ALA A 393 -3.72 -25.86 -4.39
N ALA A 394 -4.71 -25.41 -3.61
CA ALA A 394 -5.25 -26.16 -2.49
C ALA A 394 -6.01 -27.43 -2.94
N THR A 395 -6.80 -27.36 -4.01
CA THR A 395 -7.50 -28.52 -4.58
C THR A 395 -6.51 -29.57 -5.09
N LEU A 396 -5.44 -29.16 -5.79
CA LEU A 396 -4.38 -30.08 -6.24
C LEU A 396 -3.66 -30.79 -5.09
N ARG A 397 -3.63 -30.18 -3.90
CA ARG A 397 -3.02 -30.78 -2.70
C ARG A 397 -4.00 -31.58 -1.84
N GLY A 398 -5.26 -31.74 -2.27
CA GLY A 398 -6.30 -32.42 -1.46
C GLY A 398 -6.73 -31.64 -0.22
N GLN A 399 -6.46 -30.33 -0.17
CA GLN A 399 -6.68 -29.46 0.98
C GLN A 399 -7.86 -28.50 0.80
N SER A 400 -8.67 -28.69 -0.24
CA SER A 400 -9.83 -27.85 -0.56
C SER A 400 -11.10 -28.67 -0.47
N ALA A 401 -12.17 -28.08 0.11
CA ALA A 401 -13.52 -28.65 0.07
C ALA A 401 -14.18 -28.49 -1.32
N VAL A 402 -13.52 -27.78 -2.25
CA VAL A 402 -14.02 -27.53 -3.61
C VAL A 402 -13.52 -28.61 -4.57
N GLU A 403 -14.44 -29.42 -5.11
CA GLU A 403 -14.15 -30.52 -6.04
C GLU A 403 -13.50 -30.07 -7.36
N GLN A 404 -13.88 -28.89 -7.87
CA GLN A 404 -13.32 -28.30 -9.09
C GLN A 404 -13.12 -26.79 -8.93
N ALA A 405 -11.88 -26.35 -8.98
CA ALA A 405 -11.54 -24.94 -8.89
C ALA A 405 -11.71 -24.22 -10.25
N PRO A 406 -12.18 -22.96 -10.28
CA PRO A 406 -12.44 -22.24 -11.52
C PRO A 406 -11.15 -22.06 -12.34
N SER A 407 -11.24 -22.26 -13.66
CA SER A 407 -10.12 -22.08 -14.58
C SER A 407 -9.75 -20.59 -14.74
N PRO A 408 -8.51 -20.26 -15.13
CA PRO A 408 -8.14 -18.87 -15.45
C PRO A 408 -9.09 -18.23 -16.47
N GLY A 409 -9.56 -18.99 -17.47
CA GLY A 409 -10.52 -18.54 -18.46
C GLY A 409 -11.91 -18.24 -17.87
N GLN A 410 -12.39 -19.06 -16.92
CA GLN A 410 -13.63 -18.80 -16.20
C GLN A 410 -13.52 -17.55 -15.31
N VAL A 411 -12.39 -17.37 -14.62
CA VAL A 411 -12.13 -16.17 -13.80
C VAL A 411 -12.07 -14.91 -14.67
N ALA A 412 -11.41 -14.98 -15.83
CA ALA A 412 -11.37 -13.89 -16.80
C ALA A 412 -12.77 -13.56 -17.35
N HIS A 413 -13.55 -14.59 -17.70
CA HIS A 413 -14.92 -14.40 -18.19
C HIS A 413 -15.81 -13.73 -17.15
N VAL A 414 -15.76 -14.19 -15.89
CA VAL A 414 -16.51 -13.58 -14.77
C VAL A 414 -16.00 -12.17 -14.48
N ALA A 415 -14.70 -11.91 -14.53
CA ALA A 415 -14.15 -10.57 -14.33
C ALA A 415 -14.58 -9.58 -15.43
N ALA A 416 -14.68 -10.05 -16.68
CA ALA A 416 -15.12 -9.25 -17.81
C ALA A 416 -16.65 -9.00 -17.83
N HIS A 417 -17.43 -9.85 -17.17
CA HIS A 417 -18.91 -9.82 -17.20
C HIS A 417 -19.55 -9.54 -15.83
N SER A 418 -18.76 -9.40 -14.77
CA SER A 418 -19.28 -8.96 -13.47
C SER A 418 -19.76 -7.53 -13.62
N ALA A 419 -21.05 -7.31 -13.32
CA ALA A 419 -21.64 -5.98 -13.25
C ALA A 419 -20.72 -5.06 -12.43
N ALA A 420 -20.39 -3.89 -12.98
CA ALA A 420 -19.74 -2.85 -12.20
C ALA A 420 -20.62 -2.58 -10.95
N PRO A 421 -20.02 -2.34 -9.77
CA PRO A 421 -20.79 -1.79 -8.66
C PRO A 421 -21.56 -0.57 -9.19
N GLU A 422 -22.84 -0.41 -8.80
CA GLU A 422 -23.78 0.55 -9.39
C GLU A 422 -23.06 1.77 -9.95
N ASP A 423 -23.17 2.01 -11.27
CA ASP A 423 -22.38 3.02 -11.98
C ASP A 423 -22.53 4.44 -11.40
N ALA A 424 -23.46 4.64 -10.46
CA ALA A 424 -23.62 5.86 -9.69
C ALA A 424 -23.76 5.60 -8.19
N LEU A 425 -23.02 6.36 -7.38
CA LEU A 425 -23.31 6.57 -5.96
C LEU A 425 -24.04 7.91 -5.81
N VAL A 426 -25.29 7.86 -5.37
CA VAL A 426 -26.07 9.05 -5.03
C VAL A 426 -26.19 9.12 -3.51
N LEU A 427 -25.51 10.10 -2.91
CA LEU A 427 -25.57 10.27 -1.47
C LEU A 427 -26.99 10.73 -1.06
N PRO A 428 -27.58 10.15 0.01
CA PRO A 428 -28.91 10.51 0.45
C PRO A 428 -28.91 11.92 1.07
N ARG A 429 -30.01 12.66 0.89
CA ARG A 429 -30.19 13.98 1.54
C ARG A 429 -30.36 13.87 3.06
N SER A 430 -30.83 12.72 3.55
CA SER A 430 -31.00 12.47 4.99
C SER A 430 -30.83 11.00 5.33
N VAL A 431 -30.27 10.73 6.51
CA VAL A 431 -30.13 9.39 7.09
C VAL A 431 -30.85 9.38 8.44
N GLN A 432 -31.78 8.44 8.63
CA GLN A 432 -32.63 8.35 9.84
C GLN A 432 -33.29 9.69 10.24
N GLY A 433 -33.78 10.44 9.25
CA GLY A 433 -34.45 11.73 9.47
C GLY A 433 -33.51 12.91 9.76
N ARG A 434 -32.19 12.70 9.80
CA ARG A 434 -31.19 13.77 9.97
C ARG A 434 -30.55 14.12 8.63
N PRO A 435 -30.33 15.40 8.31
CA PRO A 435 -29.72 15.79 7.03
C PRO A 435 -28.27 15.31 6.94
N LEU A 436 -27.84 14.86 5.76
CA LEU A 436 -26.44 14.53 5.51
C LEU A 436 -25.66 15.82 5.29
N VAL A 437 -24.82 16.20 6.25
CA VAL A 437 -24.15 17.50 6.26
C VAL A 437 -22.67 17.42 5.90
N ARG A 438 -22.05 16.25 6.08
CA ARG A 438 -20.59 16.08 5.89
C ARG A 438 -20.23 14.73 5.27
N VAL A 439 -19.22 14.76 4.41
CA VAL A 439 -18.46 13.56 4.01
C VAL A 439 -17.20 13.53 4.85
N GLY A 440 -17.04 12.49 5.65
CA GLY A 440 -15.95 12.35 6.63
C GLY A 440 -14.58 12.09 6.01
N VAL A 441 -13.54 12.19 6.84
CA VAL A 441 -12.15 11.90 6.45
C VAL A 441 -12.05 10.54 5.78
N ARG A 442 -11.55 10.53 4.54
CA ARG A 442 -11.28 9.30 3.76
C ARG A 442 -12.49 8.36 3.70
N ALA A 443 -13.71 8.90 3.65
CA ALA A 443 -14.93 8.11 3.52
C ALA A 443 -15.07 7.51 2.11
N LEU A 444 -14.61 8.23 1.08
CA LEU A 444 -14.69 7.88 -0.34
C LEU A 444 -13.29 7.86 -1.00
N PRO A 445 -12.37 6.96 -0.58
CA PRO A 445 -11.11 6.80 -1.30
C PRO A 445 -11.33 6.20 -2.70
N TYR A 446 -12.38 5.38 -2.81
CA TYR A 446 -12.94 4.88 -4.05
C TYR A 446 -14.40 5.32 -4.12
N ALA A 447 -14.86 5.59 -5.34
CA ALA A 447 -16.26 5.86 -5.65
C ALA A 447 -16.59 5.16 -6.96
N PRO A 448 -17.88 4.85 -7.22
CA PRO A 448 -18.32 4.41 -8.54
C PRO A 448 -18.05 5.44 -9.65
N ALA A 449 -18.37 5.08 -10.90
CA ALA A 449 -18.10 5.92 -12.06
C ALA A 449 -18.79 7.30 -11.99
N SER A 450 -19.96 7.39 -11.37
CA SER A 450 -20.67 8.64 -11.11
C SER A 450 -20.83 8.85 -9.61
N LEU A 451 -20.52 10.05 -9.11
CA LEU A 451 -20.78 10.45 -7.73
C LEU A 451 -21.67 11.69 -7.72
N VAL A 452 -22.81 11.60 -7.02
CA VAL A 452 -23.72 12.72 -6.80
C VAL A 452 -23.74 13.04 -5.31
N VAL A 453 -23.22 14.20 -4.96
CA VAL A 453 -23.20 14.69 -3.57
C VAL A 453 -24.52 15.41 -3.27
N ALA A 454 -25.15 15.07 -2.15
CA ALA A 454 -26.44 15.64 -1.76
C ALA A 454 -26.35 17.13 -1.44
N ASP A 455 -27.37 17.91 -1.82
CA ASP A 455 -27.47 19.36 -1.60
C ASP A 455 -27.53 19.81 -0.13
N THR A 456 -27.66 18.88 0.80
CA THR A 456 -27.55 19.10 2.25
C THR A 456 -26.10 19.12 2.72
N VAL A 457 -25.16 18.59 1.95
CA VAL A 457 -23.74 18.50 2.30
C VAL A 457 -23.11 19.90 2.23
N ARG A 458 -22.36 20.25 3.28
CA ARG A 458 -21.63 21.52 3.39
C ARG A 458 -20.13 21.33 3.32
N VAL A 459 -19.63 20.18 3.78
CA VAL A 459 -18.20 19.92 3.88
C VAL A 459 -17.87 18.52 3.35
N VAL A 460 -16.84 18.45 2.52
CA VAL A 460 -16.13 17.20 2.22
C VAL A 460 -14.77 17.28 2.89
N GLU A 461 -14.50 16.39 3.84
CA GLU A 461 -13.21 16.35 4.54
C GLU A 461 -12.10 15.76 3.67
N ARG A 462 -10.87 15.75 4.17
CA ARG A 462 -9.68 15.31 3.44
C ARG A 462 -9.73 13.85 2.98
N ASP A 463 -8.88 13.53 2.01
CA ASP A 463 -8.55 12.18 1.53
C ASP A 463 -9.70 11.43 0.84
N ASN A 464 -10.70 12.17 0.33
CA ASN A 464 -11.81 11.63 -0.47
C ASN A 464 -11.44 11.56 -1.96
N ALA A 465 -10.43 10.75 -2.29
CA ALA A 465 -9.81 10.73 -3.61
C ALA A 465 -10.75 10.30 -4.76
N CYS A 466 -11.77 9.49 -4.51
CA CYS A 466 -12.73 9.03 -5.52
C CYS A 466 -12.07 8.47 -6.80
N ARG A 467 -11.04 7.62 -6.68
CA ARG A 467 -10.09 7.27 -7.77
C ARG A 467 -10.71 6.74 -9.09
N ASN A 468 -11.93 6.22 -9.07
CA ASN A 468 -12.62 5.67 -10.25
C ASN A 468 -13.78 6.55 -10.76
N ALA A 469 -13.99 7.73 -10.19
CA ALA A 469 -15.05 8.62 -10.61
C ALA A 469 -14.73 9.23 -11.97
N LYS A 470 -15.65 9.05 -12.93
CA LYS A 470 -15.66 9.74 -14.23
C LYS A 470 -16.54 10.98 -14.20
N ARG A 471 -17.65 10.92 -13.46
CA ARG A 471 -18.61 12.02 -13.35
C ARG A 471 -18.78 12.40 -11.89
N LEU A 472 -18.75 13.70 -11.64
CA LEU A 472 -18.88 14.26 -10.31
C LEU A 472 -19.90 15.40 -10.35
N VAL A 473 -20.92 15.29 -9.50
CA VAL A 473 -21.94 16.34 -9.32
C VAL A 473 -21.82 16.89 -7.91
N LEU A 474 -21.32 18.12 -7.82
CA LEU A 474 -21.21 18.87 -6.58
C LEU A 474 -22.40 19.83 -6.45
N PRO A 475 -23.06 19.89 -5.29
CA PRO A 475 -24.26 20.70 -5.13
C PRO A 475 -23.93 22.14 -4.75
N GLU A 476 -24.81 23.06 -5.18
CA GLU A 476 -24.88 24.39 -4.57
C GLU A 476 -25.20 24.29 -3.07
N GLY A 477 -24.51 25.09 -2.28
CA GLY A 477 -24.50 25.01 -0.82
C GLY A 477 -23.28 24.26 -0.26
N LEU A 478 -22.48 23.56 -1.07
CA LEU A 478 -21.18 23.03 -0.63
C LEU A 478 -20.21 24.19 -0.34
N GLU A 479 -19.59 24.20 0.82
CA GLU A 479 -18.78 25.34 1.30
C GLU A 479 -17.28 25.02 1.27
N ALA A 480 -16.88 23.80 1.62
CA ALA A 480 -15.48 23.42 1.75
C ALA A 480 -15.18 22.01 1.23
N ILE A 481 -14.04 21.87 0.57
CA ILE A 481 -13.44 20.63 0.10
C ILE A 481 -12.05 20.52 0.73
N GLY A 482 -11.80 19.44 1.48
CA GLY A 482 -10.53 19.17 2.14
C GLY A 482 -9.43 18.76 1.16
N PRO A 483 -8.18 18.66 1.61
CA PRO A 483 -7.07 18.23 0.76
C PRO A 483 -7.23 16.82 0.21
N HIS A 484 -6.61 16.54 -0.94
CA HIS A 484 -6.60 15.26 -1.64
C HIS A 484 -8.00 14.69 -1.95
N CYS A 485 -8.94 15.56 -2.34
CA CYS A 485 -10.26 15.16 -2.79
C CYS A 485 -10.37 15.10 -4.31
N PHE A 486 -11.14 14.13 -4.84
CA PHE A 486 -11.49 14.04 -6.26
C PHE A 486 -10.30 13.95 -7.23
N CYS A 487 -9.22 13.25 -6.84
CA CYS A 487 -7.97 13.09 -7.60
C CYS A 487 -8.05 11.96 -8.64
N SER A 488 -9.10 11.92 -9.48
CA SER A 488 -9.25 10.87 -10.49
C SER A 488 -8.78 11.31 -11.87
N ARG A 489 -7.95 10.48 -12.50
CA ARG A 489 -7.39 10.71 -13.85
C ARG A 489 -8.39 10.52 -14.99
N ILE A 490 -9.60 10.06 -14.69
CA ILE A 490 -10.63 9.74 -15.67
C ILE A 490 -11.87 10.61 -15.54
N LEU A 491 -11.79 11.72 -14.78
CA LEU A 491 -12.87 12.70 -14.71
C LEU A 491 -13.13 13.31 -16.09
N GLU A 492 -14.39 13.26 -16.52
CA GLU A 492 -14.85 13.75 -17.82
C GLU A 492 -15.28 15.22 -17.73
N GLY A 493 -14.83 16.02 -18.70
CA GLY A 493 -15.23 17.41 -18.88
C GLY A 493 -14.66 18.37 -17.83
N PRO A 494 -15.04 19.66 -17.89
CA PRO A 494 -14.85 20.57 -16.77
C PRO A 494 -15.78 20.19 -15.62
N VAL A 495 -15.22 19.88 -14.46
CA VAL A 495 -15.97 19.69 -13.21
C VAL A 495 -16.48 21.05 -12.73
N SER A 496 -17.80 21.21 -12.63
CA SER A 496 -18.40 22.43 -12.06
C SER A 496 -18.16 22.50 -10.55
N ILE A 497 -17.42 23.52 -10.14
CA ILE A 497 -17.20 23.91 -8.75
C ILE A 497 -18.26 24.96 -8.38
N PRO A 498 -19.23 24.63 -7.50
CA PRO A 498 -20.34 25.51 -7.15
C PRO A 498 -19.90 26.87 -6.62
N ALA A 499 -20.72 27.91 -6.83
CA ALA A 499 -20.39 29.27 -6.42
C ALA A 499 -20.32 29.43 -4.88
N SER A 500 -20.95 28.51 -4.14
CA SER A 500 -20.90 28.44 -2.68
C SER A 500 -19.56 27.98 -2.11
N VAL A 501 -18.70 27.31 -2.90
CA VAL A 501 -17.43 26.76 -2.41
C VAL A 501 -16.41 27.88 -2.19
N ARG A 502 -15.89 27.97 -0.96
CA ARG A 502 -14.95 29.02 -0.52
C ARG A 502 -13.55 28.51 -0.17
N SER A 503 -13.42 27.20 0.06
CA SER A 503 -12.16 26.57 0.46
C SER A 503 -11.97 25.26 -0.29
N ILE A 504 -10.83 25.10 -0.95
CA ILE A 504 -10.40 23.85 -1.59
C ILE A 504 -8.97 23.54 -1.14
N GLY A 505 -8.78 22.37 -0.53
CA GLY A 505 -7.49 21.91 -0.05
C GLY A 505 -6.54 21.47 -1.17
N GLU A 506 -5.24 21.47 -0.85
CA GLU A 506 -4.17 21.06 -1.76
C GLU A 506 -4.37 19.63 -2.31
N GLY A 507 -3.87 19.40 -3.54
CA GLY A 507 -3.99 18.11 -4.23
C GLY A 507 -5.41 17.73 -4.64
N SER A 508 -6.40 18.59 -4.42
CA SER A 508 -7.76 18.33 -4.90
C SER A 508 -7.87 18.55 -6.40
N PHE A 509 -8.69 17.73 -7.07
CA PHE A 509 -8.92 17.80 -8.51
C PHE A 509 -7.66 17.66 -9.38
N GLU A 510 -6.60 17.00 -8.88
CA GLU A 510 -5.42 16.67 -9.69
C GLU A 510 -5.83 16.02 -11.01
N TYR A 511 -5.18 16.43 -12.10
CA TYR A 511 -5.46 16.00 -13.49
C TYR A 511 -6.82 16.46 -14.06
N ALA A 512 -7.68 17.10 -13.27
CA ALA A 512 -8.99 17.52 -13.74
C ALA A 512 -8.96 18.90 -14.40
N VAL A 513 -9.96 19.13 -15.24
CA VAL A 513 -10.35 20.47 -15.68
C VAL A 513 -11.50 20.89 -14.79
N CYS A 514 -11.46 22.09 -14.22
CA CYS A 514 -12.49 22.61 -13.32
C CYS A 514 -13.09 23.90 -13.88
N ARG A 515 -14.41 24.05 -13.77
CA ARG A 515 -15.10 25.32 -14.02
C ARG A 515 -15.47 25.93 -12.67
N LEU A 516 -14.93 27.11 -12.37
CA LEU A 516 -15.30 27.87 -11.19
C LEU A 516 -16.58 28.67 -11.49
N GLU A 517 -17.75 28.21 -11.03
CA GLU A 517 -19.04 28.84 -11.38
C GLU A 517 -19.13 30.30 -10.91
N ARG A 518 -18.45 30.65 -9.82
CA ARG A 518 -18.43 32.01 -9.27
C ARG A 518 -17.81 33.04 -10.22
N THR A 519 -16.82 32.65 -11.02
CA THR A 519 -16.09 33.54 -11.94
C THR A 519 -16.32 33.20 -13.40
N GLY A 520 -16.87 32.01 -13.69
CA GLY A 520 -17.01 31.44 -15.03
C GLY A 520 -15.70 30.93 -15.62
N THR A 521 -14.57 30.98 -14.89
CA THR A 521 -13.27 30.57 -15.44
C THR A 521 -13.14 29.06 -15.48
N ILE A 522 -12.53 28.54 -16.54
CA ILE A 522 -12.10 27.15 -16.64
C ILE A 522 -10.59 27.09 -16.35
N VAL A 523 -10.20 26.23 -15.41
CA VAL A 523 -8.82 26.06 -14.96
C VAL A 523 -8.42 24.59 -15.13
N HIS A 524 -7.19 24.37 -15.58
CA HIS A 524 -6.61 23.04 -15.70
C HIS A 524 -5.70 22.81 -14.49
N VAL A 525 -5.96 21.74 -13.75
CA VAL A 525 -5.25 21.49 -12.50
C VAL A 525 -3.98 20.67 -12.78
N SER A 526 -2.87 21.10 -12.19
CA SER A 526 -1.59 20.39 -12.29
C SER A 526 -1.67 18.99 -11.67
N ALA A 527 -0.83 18.09 -12.15
CA ALA A 527 -0.57 16.80 -11.53
C ALA A 527 0.40 16.89 -10.34
N ASP A 528 1.09 18.01 -10.19
CA ASP A 528 2.08 18.26 -9.14
C ASP A 528 1.45 19.06 -8.00
N GLN A 529 1.39 18.45 -6.82
CA GLN A 529 0.82 19.04 -5.60
C GLN A 529 1.53 20.34 -5.19
N LEU A 530 2.82 20.47 -5.50
CA LEU A 530 3.61 21.67 -5.19
C LEU A 530 3.21 22.86 -6.06
N LEU A 531 2.46 22.63 -7.14
CA LEU A 531 1.96 23.65 -8.07
C LEU A 531 0.46 23.91 -7.86
N THR A 532 -0.09 23.52 -6.71
CA THR A 532 -1.50 23.80 -6.38
C THR A 532 -1.80 25.29 -6.43
N CYS A 533 -2.88 25.63 -7.13
CA CYS A 533 -3.42 26.98 -7.21
C CYS A 533 -4.71 27.14 -6.38
N PHE A 534 -5.22 26.06 -5.76
CA PHE A 534 -6.38 26.14 -4.88
C PHE A 534 -6.02 26.73 -3.52
N LEU A 535 -6.98 27.43 -2.92
CA LEU A 535 -6.84 28.11 -1.63
C LEU A 535 -7.84 27.58 -0.61
N THR A 536 -7.40 27.45 0.64
CA THR A 536 -8.25 27.10 1.79
C THR A 536 -8.77 28.32 2.55
N ASP A 537 -8.16 29.49 2.35
CA ASP A 537 -8.55 30.75 2.97
C ASP A 537 -8.50 31.87 1.92
N ALA A 538 -9.58 32.00 1.16
CA ALA A 538 -9.72 33.03 0.13
C ALA A 538 -10.48 34.23 0.70
N GLU A 539 -9.80 35.38 0.84
CA GLU A 539 -10.39 36.61 1.40
C GLU A 539 -11.63 37.11 0.64
N ASP A 540 -11.67 36.87 -0.67
CA ASP A 540 -12.80 37.22 -1.55
C ASP A 540 -13.78 36.05 -1.77
N GLY A 541 -13.47 34.89 -1.18
CA GLY A 541 -14.15 33.61 -1.31
C GLY A 541 -14.05 32.94 -2.68
N VAL A 542 -13.12 33.35 -3.56
CA VAL A 542 -12.76 32.60 -4.76
C VAL A 542 -11.61 31.65 -4.38
N PRO A 543 -11.82 30.33 -4.32
CA PRO A 543 -10.83 29.40 -3.78
C PRO A 543 -9.67 29.11 -4.77
N PHE A 544 -9.19 30.11 -5.51
CA PHE A 544 -8.19 29.94 -6.56
C PHE A 544 -7.25 31.15 -6.71
N ASP A 545 -5.95 30.89 -6.70
CA ASP A 545 -4.87 31.86 -6.90
C ASP A 545 -4.54 31.99 -8.39
N TYR A 546 -5.11 33.01 -9.03
CA TYR A 546 -4.84 33.30 -10.44
C TYR A 546 -3.40 33.78 -10.69
N GLY A 547 -2.74 34.40 -9.72
CA GLY A 547 -1.36 34.87 -9.88
C GLY A 547 -0.40 33.69 -10.02
N ARG A 548 -0.52 32.71 -9.12
CA ARG A 548 0.23 31.44 -9.20
C ARG A 548 -0.11 30.65 -10.46
N TYR A 549 -1.37 30.63 -10.86
CA TYR A 549 -1.78 29.94 -12.08
C TYR A 549 -1.20 30.59 -13.34
N ASP A 550 -1.18 31.92 -13.39
CA ASP A 550 -0.61 32.69 -14.50
C ASP A 550 0.91 32.52 -14.57
N GLU A 551 1.61 32.42 -13.43
CA GLU A 551 3.01 32.00 -13.36
C GLU A 551 3.23 30.59 -13.88
N LEU A 552 2.36 29.64 -13.50
CA LEU A 552 2.42 28.26 -13.97
C LEU A 552 2.28 28.18 -15.50
N LEU A 553 1.32 28.90 -16.09
CA LEU A 553 1.13 28.93 -17.54
C LEU A 553 2.30 29.57 -18.28
N ARG A 554 2.93 30.60 -17.70
CA ARG A 554 4.13 31.22 -18.28
C ARG A 554 5.36 30.32 -18.13
N SER A 555 5.41 29.49 -17.10
CA SER A 555 6.53 28.59 -16.86
C SER A 555 6.61 27.45 -17.90
N GLY A 556 7.78 26.85 -18.04
CA GLY A 556 7.96 25.59 -18.78
C GLY A 556 7.56 24.34 -17.99
N LYS A 557 6.93 24.50 -16.81
CA LYS A 557 6.52 23.36 -15.98
C LYS A 557 5.35 22.61 -16.64
N ASN A 558 5.33 21.31 -16.42
CA ASN A 558 4.45 20.41 -17.16
C ASN A 558 3.00 20.52 -16.66
N LEU A 559 2.10 20.90 -17.55
CA LEU A 559 0.65 20.84 -17.37
C LEU A 559 0.12 19.86 -18.43
N PRO A 560 -0.71 18.86 -18.09
CA PRO A 560 -1.12 17.83 -19.05
C PRO A 560 -1.71 18.36 -20.36
N ASP A 561 -2.48 19.45 -20.30
CA ASP A 561 -3.05 20.15 -21.46
C ASP A 561 -2.81 21.66 -21.37
N LYS A 562 -1.55 22.08 -21.56
CA LYS A 562 -1.15 23.49 -21.47
C LYS A 562 -1.86 24.36 -22.51
N LEU A 563 -2.02 23.87 -23.74
CA LEU A 563 -2.67 24.63 -24.81
C LEU A 563 -4.15 24.91 -24.46
N GLY A 564 -4.89 23.90 -24.03
CA GLY A 564 -6.27 24.08 -23.55
C GLY A 564 -6.35 25.06 -22.38
N ALA A 565 -5.43 24.95 -21.43
CA ALA A 565 -5.37 25.83 -20.27
C ALA A 565 -5.18 27.31 -20.64
N VAL A 566 -4.31 27.60 -21.62
CA VAL A 566 -4.08 28.97 -22.11
C VAL A 566 -5.32 29.51 -22.84
N LEU A 567 -5.94 28.71 -23.71
CA LEU A 567 -7.16 29.09 -24.41
C LEU A 567 -8.30 29.44 -23.43
N HIS A 568 -8.53 28.58 -22.43
CA HIS A 568 -9.54 28.82 -21.40
C HIS A 568 -9.21 30.03 -20.51
N ARG A 569 -7.93 30.25 -20.19
CA ARG A 569 -7.51 31.41 -19.41
C ARG A 569 -7.75 32.75 -20.12
N LEU A 570 -7.54 32.82 -21.44
CA LEU A 570 -7.80 34.01 -22.26
C LEU A 570 -9.30 34.25 -22.51
N THR A 571 -10.08 33.16 -22.59
CA THR A 571 -11.53 33.21 -22.80
C THR A 571 -12.23 34.01 -21.70
N VAL A 572 -11.91 33.70 -20.44
CA VAL A 572 -12.45 34.41 -19.26
C VAL A 572 -11.29 35.07 -18.50
N PRO A 573 -10.92 36.32 -18.85
CA PRO A 573 -9.73 36.99 -18.33
C PRO A 573 -9.97 37.62 -16.94
N TYR A 574 -10.67 36.91 -16.04
CA TYR A 574 -10.90 37.35 -14.67
C TYR A 574 -9.54 37.51 -13.97
N ARG A 575 -9.24 38.73 -13.49
CA ARG A 575 -7.95 39.09 -12.88
C ARG A 575 -6.73 38.72 -13.72
N LEU A 576 -6.84 38.77 -15.05
CA LEU A 576 -5.70 38.55 -15.93
C LEU A 576 -5.00 39.89 -16.19
N GLU A 577 -3.74 39.99 -15.80
CA GLU A 577 -2.90 41.15 -16.09
C GLU A 577 -2.59 41.24 -17.59
N ASP A 578 -2.50 42.46 -18.13
CA ASP A 578 -2.25 42.67 -19.56
C ASP A 578 -0.89 42.13 -20.01
N ALA A 579 0.16 42.26 -19.18
CA ALA A 579 1.48 41.70 -19.48
C ALA A 579 1.42 40.17 -19.63
N THR A 580 0.71 39.50 -18.71
CA THR A 580 0.48 38.05 -18.78
C THR A 580 -0.37 37.69 -19.99
N ARG A 581 -1.46 38.43 -20.26
CA ARG A 581 -2.29 38.23 -21.46
C ARG A 581 -1.45 38.27 -22.74
N THR A 582 -0.59 39.27 -22.90
CA THR A 582 0.31 39.38 -24.06
C THR A 582 1.25 38.18 -24.17
N ALA A 583 1.83 37.72 -23.05
CA ALA A 583 2.70 36.54 -23.04
C ALA A 583 1.95 35.25 -23.44
N LEU A 584 0.71 35.08 -22.96
CA LEU A 584 -0.14 33.94 -23.30
C LEU A 584 -0.55 33.95 -24.79
N VAL A 585 -0.87 35.12 -25.35
CA VAL A 585 -1.15 35.27 -26.78
C VAL A 585 0.10 34.96 -27.61
N ALA A 586 1.28 35.41 -27.19
CA ALA A 586 2.54 35.06 -27.85
C ALA A 586 2.77 33.55 -27.86
N TYR A 587 2.51 32.86 -26.74
CA TYR A 587 2.57 31.39 -26.68
C TYR A 587 1.60 30.73 -27.67
N LEU A 588 0.37 31.22 -27.80
CA LEU A 588 -0.58 30.71 -28.80
C LEU A 588 -0.08 30.96 -30.23
N ARG A 589 0.61 32.06 -30.50
CA ARG A 589 1.21 32.35 -31.82
C ARG A 589 2.36 31.40 -32.15
N ASP A 590 3.16 31.01 -31.16
CA ASP A 590 4.20 30.00 -31.34
C ASP A 590 3.61 28.62 -31.66
N HIS A 591 2.35 28.36 -31.25
CA HIS A 591 1.61 27.12 -31.48
C HIS A 591 0.37 27.32 -32.38
N GLU A 592 0.42 28.29 -33.30
CA GLU A 592 -0.76 28.82 -33.99
C GLU A 592 -1.61 27.73 -34.64
N HIS A 593 -0.99 26.81 -35.38
CA HIS A 593 -1.72 25.74 -36.08
C HIS A 593 -2.52 24.84 -35.14
N GLU A 594 -1.92 24.42 -34.03
CA GLU A 594 -2.55 23.54 -33.05
C GLU A 594 -3.66 24.29 -32.29
N ALA A 595 -3.39 25.54 -31.91
CA ALA A 595 -4.36 26.41 -31.25
C ALA A 595 -5.62 26.62 -32.10
N GLN A 596 -5.47 26.95 -33.38
CA GLN A 596 -6.61 27.16 -34.29
C GLN A 596 -7.45 25.90 -34.48
N GLN A 597 -6.81 24.73 -34.57
CA GLN A 597 -7.50 23.43 -34.65
C GLN A 597 -8.27 23.13 -33.37
N ARG A 598 -7.66 23.37 -32.20
CA ARG A 598 -8.32 23.14 -30.90
C ARG A 598 -9.53 24.06 -30.70
N VAL A 599 -9.40 25.34 -31.06
CA VAL A 599 -10.51 26.31 -31.04
C VAL A 599 -11.66 25.85 -31.95
N ALA A 600 -11.36 25.26 -33.10
CA ALA A 600 -12.39 24.76 -34.00
C ALA A 600 -13.10 23.50 -33.45
N GLN A 601 -12.35 22.60 -32.81
CA GLN A 601 -12.88 21.36 -32.25
C GLN A 601 -13.72 21.58 -30.98
N GLU A 602 -13.23 22.40 -30.05
CA GLU A 602 -13.77 22.49 -28.69
C GLU A 602 -14.20 23.92 -28.29
N GLY A 603 -13.71 24.96 -28.98
CA GLY A 603 -13.93 26.35 -28.60
C GLY A 603 -15.37 26.81 -28.77
N ASP A 604 -15.88 27.65 -27.88
CA ASP A 604 -17.20 28.27 -27.98
C ASP A 604 -17.14 29.69 -28.56
N ARG A 605 -18.31 30.30 -28.74
CA ARG A 605 -18.40 31.68 -29.23
C ARG A 605 -17.63 32.66 -28.35
N ALA A 606 -17.67 32.49 -27.02
CA ALA A 606 -16.96 33.36 -26.08
C ALA A 606 -15.43 33.25 -26.25
N MET A 607 -14.92 32.04 -26.49
CA MET A 607 -13.50 31.82 -26.79
C MET A 607 -13.09 32.52 -28.08
N VAL A 608 -13.88 32.39 -29.16
CA VAL A 608 -13.58 33.06 -30.43
C VAL A 608 -13.64 34.58 -30.28
N GLU A 609 -14.65 35.10 -29.58
CA GLU A 609 -14.77 36.52 -29.24
C GLU A 609 -13.53 37.04 -28.50
N ALA A 610 -13.07 36.31 -27.47
CA ALA A 610 -11.89 36.64 -26.70
C ALA A 610 -10.61 36.62 -27.56
N LEU A 611 -10.44 35.62 -28.43
CA LEU A 611 -9.25 35.49 -29.28
C LEU A 611 -9.19 36.56 -30.39
N VAL A 612 -10.34 37.04 -30.87
CA VAL A 612 -10.39 38.21 -31.76
C VAL A 612 -10.02 39.48 -30.99
N ARG A 613 -10.61 39.69 -29.80
CA ARG A 613 -10.31 40.83 -28.93
C ARG A 613 -8.82 40.91 -28.59
N ASP A 614 -8.22 39.78 -28.23
CA ASP A 614 -6.83 39.68 -27.82
C ASP A 614 -5.86 39.61 -29.01
N GLY A 615 -6.38 39.68 -30.25
CA GLY A 615 -5.58 39.77 -31.47
C GLY A 615 -4.87 38.49 -31.85
N PHE A 616 -5.35 37.31 -31.44
CA PHE A 616 -4.88 36.02 -31.93
C PHE A 616 -5.54 35.64 -33.26
N VAL A 617 -6.84 35.92 -33.38
CA VAL A 617 -7.56 35.85 -34.67
C VAL A 617 -7.56 37.24 -35.30
N ASP A 618 -6.71 37.43 -36.30
CA ASP A 618 -6.52 38.67 -37.04
C ASP A 618 -6.71 38.44 -38.55
N GLU A 619 -6.53 39.46 -39.38
CA GLU A 619 -6.67 39.34 -40.84
C GLU A 619 -5.80 38.22 -41.45
N ARG A 620 -4.63 37.92 -40.86
CA ARG A 620 -3.72 36.88 -41.34
C ARG A 620 -4.30 35.49 -41.12
N THR A 621 -4.92 35.27 -39.96
CA THR A 621 -5.40 33.95 -39.54
C THR A 621 -6.89 33.73 -39.77
N PHE A 622 -7.62 34.79 -40.15
CA PHE A 622 -9.08 34.84 -40.31
C PHE A 622 -9.64 33.75 -41.24
N ASP A 623 -9.20 33.72 -42.50
CA ASP A 623 -9.76 32.80 -43.50
C ASP A 623 -9.56 31.35 -43.08
N ARG A 624 -8.36 31.03 -42.58
CA ARG A 624 -8.03 29.70 -42.08
C ARG A 624 -8.87 29.30 -40.88
N GLN A 625 -9.10 30.22 -39.94
CA GLN A 625 -9.94 29.94 -38.77
C GLN A 625 -11.40 29.67 -39.18
N ILE A 626 -11.93 30.42 -40.16
CA ILE A 626 -13.29 30.20 -40.69
C ILE A 626 -13.40 28.81 -41.34
N GLU A 627 -12.41 28.40 -42.14
CA GLU A 627 -12.42 27.08 -42.77
C GLU A 627 -12.43 25.96 -41.73
N LEU A 628 -11.60 26.05 -40.70
CA LEU A 628 -11.56 25.08 -39.61
C LEU A 628 -12.89 25.04 -38.84
N LEU A 629 -13.47 26.21 -38.50
CA LEU A 629 -14.76 26.27 -37.81
C LEU A 629 -15.91 25.71 -38.66
N ARG A 630 -15.89 25.92 -39.98
CA ARG A 630 -16.86 25.31 -40.91
C ARG A 630 -16.71 23.80 -40.96
N ALA A 631 -15.48 23.30 -41.04
CA ALA A 631 -15.21 21.86 -41.03
C ALA A 631 -15.69 21.18 -39.74
N CYS A 632 -15.64 21.89 -38.61
CA CYS A 632 -16.15 21.42 -37.32
C CYS A 632 -17.62 21.79 -37.05
N ASN A 633 -18.38 22.28 -38.05
CA ASN A 633 -19.80 22.66 -37.94
C ASN A 633 -20.11 23.72 -36.84
N ARG A 634 -19.20 24.66 -36.58
CA ARG A 634 -19.38 25.74 -35.60
C ARG A 634 -19.98 27.01 -36.21
N THR A 635 -21.24 26.91 -36.65
CA THR A 635 -21.92 27.96 -37.43
C THR A 635 -22.04 29.28 -36.68
N ASP A 636 -22.27 29.24 -35.37
CA ASP A 636 -22.33 30.41 -34.48
C ASP A 636 -21.02 31.22 -34.46
N CYS A 637 -19.88 30.54 -34.32
CA CYS A 637 -18.56 31.15 -34.35
C CYS A 637 -18.22 31.74 -35.73
N VAL A 638 -18.58 31.04 -36.81
CA VAL A 638 -18.38 31.53 -38.19
C VAL A 638 -19.18 32.80 -38.44
N LEU A 639 -20.46 32.83 -38.04
CA LEU A 639 -21.31 34.01 -38.18
C LEU A 639 -20.71 35.22 -37.46
N TYR A 640 -20.28 35.03 -36.21
CA TYR A 640 -19.61 36.07 -35.45
C TYR A 640 -18.36 36.62 -36.15
N LEU A 641 -17.46 35.75 -36.61
CA LEU A 641 -16.24 36.17 -37.31
C LEU A 641 -16.56 36.96 -38.59
N MET A 642 -17.53 36.49 -39.39
CA MET A 642 -17.96 37.20 -40.60
C MET A 642 -18.57 38.57 -40.30
N GLU A 643 -19.32 38.72 -39.21
CA GLU A 643 -19.86 40.01 -38.77
C GLU A 643 -18.75 40.97 -38.32
N GLN A 644 -17.78 40.49 -37.55
CA GLN A 644 -16.63 41.30 -37.13
C GLN A 644 -15.80 41.79 -38.31
N HIS A 645 -15.50 40.91 -39.28
CA HIS A 645 -14.76 41.29 -40.47
C HIS A 645 -15.54 42.30 -41.34
N ARG A 646 -16.87 42.19 -41.41
CA ARG A 646 -17.72 43.20 -42.07
C ARG A 646 -17.75 44.54 -41.32
N ALA A 647 -17.67 44.53 -40.00
CA ALA A 647 -17.63 45.74 -39.19
C ALA A 647 -16.28 46.46 -39.32
N GLN A 648 -15.17 45.72 -39.37
CA GLN A 648 -13.82 46.27 -39.55
C GLN A 648 -13.58 46.79 -40.98
N SER A 649 -14.23 46.19 -41.99
CA SER A 649 -14.14 46.64 -43.39
C SER A 649 -15.08 47.80 -43.76
N LYS A 650 -15.91 48.32 -42.83
CA LYS A 650 -16.69 49.54 -43.05
C LYS A 650 -15.78 50.77 -42.88
N PRO A 651 -15.61 51.63 -43.89
CA PRO A 651 -14.73 52.80 -43.79
C PRO A 651 -15.25 53.79 -42.73
N THR A 652 -14.35 54.22 -41.86
CA THR A 652 -14.56 55.27 -40.87
C THR A 652 -14.84 56.60 -41.59
N SER A 653 -16.02 57.17 -41.37
CA SER A 653 -16.40 58.56 -41.68
C SER A 653 -16.52 58.98 -43.15
N ALA A 654 -17.72 59.46 -43.50
CA ALA A 654 -18.02 60.18 -44.74
C ALA A 654 -17.28 61.53 -44.90
N LYS A 655 -16.43 61.96 -43.95
CA LYS A 655 -15.67 63.22 -44.04
C LYS A 655 -14.38 63.13 -44.86
N GLU A 656 -13.81 61.96 -45.11
CA GLU A 656 -12.55 61.84 -45.86
C GLU A 656 -12.75 61.66 -47.38
N ARG A 657 -14.00 61.51 -47.85
CA ARG A 657 -14.30 61.44 -49.29
C ARG A 657 -14.31 62.78 -50.03
N PHE A 658 -14.18 63.92 -49.33
CA PHE A 658 -14.26 65.26 -49.93
C PHE A 658 -13.05 66.17 -49.66
N ALA A 659 -11.92 65.65 -49.19
CA ALA A 659 -10.67 66.41 -49.13
C ALA A 659 -9.75 65.94 -50.27
N LEU A 660 -9.97 66.51 -51.46
CA LEU A 660 -9.04 66.54 -52.59
C LEU A 660 -8.08 67.72 -52.44
#